data_AF-A0A0S6U1L9-F1
#
_entry.id   AF-A0A0S6U1L9-F1
#
_cell.length_a   1.000
_cell.length_b   1.000
_cell.length_c   1.000
_cell.angle_alpha   90.00
_cell.angle_beta   90.00
_cell.angle_gamma   90.00
#
_symmetry.space_group_name_H-M   'P 1'
#
loop_
_entity.id
_entity.type
_entity.pdbx_description
1 polymer ?
#
loop_
_entity_poly.entity_id
_entity_poly.type
_entity_poly.pdbx_seq_one_letter_code
_entity_poly.pdbx_strand_id
1 'polypeptide(L)'
;MVKSKEKSKVFFTLLAITLIFIVNSNKVKADDEINFKRLCGKGRYETSASICSGGWETSEYVVLASGEGFADALSAAPLAKKYNAPIILTGKNKLNDNAKAQLEKLETKKVIIVGGPGSISEDIVTELKNLGIKVNRIYGEDRYKTSLKIAKEIGVKNGVVVTNGLGFADALAMAPIAATKQMPILLTPSDKLTSDTMEFLKKNSYDKSYILGGTATVSDYIKNSLKNPIRLSGMDRFQTNIAILDHFRDEINLDEVYITSGDGYADALSGSVLASKNKSPIILINDDLNRSTKSFVSTNKSNFKNVTIFGGEAVVKEPTISSLFGAFRSGETRSDTKEVVAERLDRSYLKDYHIDLPEEGKLDIEYDFNDFTRFDLIVLDGKGNEIIKKSYNYLKKNKSIHDNYNDIRLPKGKYIVRVHAFNMNGTYTIKAKYTQEGEGFEKEFNNDLKTANAIEPNKSIVGSIHSYNDVDYYKFTLNEKGNLKINLKHNQYGRYGFKVSLLDENNKSISEFISRGEDINSYSNKLRLPKGTYFVKIECEKWNDEPLPYELNLVYNVEGENYESEPNDYIQDANYIKCNTEYIGNIQSRDDRDYYKINLNSDSKVTINFKHDEGYGKWTIYLCDKDNNIIQRFKSYGFEINKDFGPVELKSGEYYVSVEGRDDSDYSINILK
;
A
#
# COMPACT_ATOMS: atom_id res chain seq x y z
N MET A 1 -17.94 68.10 42.79
CA MET A 1 -16.50 68.37 42.54
C MET A 1 -15.85 67.07 42.06
N VAL A 2 -15.40 67.07 40.80
CA VAL A 2 -14.22 66.39 40.19
C VAL A 2 -13.86 64.92 40.54
N LYS A 3 -13.90 64.06 39.50
CA LYS A 3 -13.01 62.93 39.03
C LYS A 3 -12.31 62.01 40.07
N SER A 4 -12.05 60.70 39.87
CA SER A 4 -11.70 59.90 38.67
C SER A 4 -11.80 58.37 38.93
N LYS A 5 -11.98 57.60 37.82
CA LYS A 5 -11.57 56.21 37.45
C LYS A 5 -10.82 55.35 38.51
N GLU A 6 -10.98 54.01 38.59
CA GLU A 6 -10.85 53.00 37.51
C GLU A 6 -11.33 51.59 37.97
N LYS A 7 -11.57 50.69 37.00
CA LYS A 7 -12.24 49.38 37.12
C LYS A 7 -11.31 48.25 37.61
N SER A 8 -11.86 47.27 38.36
CA SER A 8 -11.73 45.83 38.03
C SER A 8 -12.75 44.97 38.77
N LYS A 9 -13.25 43.94 38.08
CA LYS A 9 -14.44 43.12 38.38
C LYS A 9 -14.15 42.07 39.46
N VAL A 10 -15.09 41.91 40.40
CA VAL A 10 -15.12 40.85 41.41
C VAL A 10 -16.06 39.73 40.96
N PHE A 11 -15.55 38.51 41.12
CA PHE A 11 -16.16 37.18 40.98
C PHE A 11 -17.51 37.01 41.70
N PHE A 12 -18.46 36.26 41.11
CA PHE A 12 -19.29 35.29 41.85
C PHE A 12 -19.87 34.22 40.91
N THR A 13 -19.30 33.02 41.04
CA THR A 13 -19.84 31.66 41.04
C THR A 13 -21.23 31.38 40.45
N LEU A 14 -21.29 30.49 39.44
CA LEU A 14 -22.41 29.57 39.27
C LEU A 14 -21.91 28.16 38.94
N LEU A 15 -22.51 27.21 39.62
CA LEU A 15 -22.17 25.80 39.80
C LEU A 15 -22.36 24.99 38.50
N ALA A 16 -21.32 24.31 38.01
CA ALA A 16 -21.43 23.28 36.98
C ALA A 16 -20.78 21.99 37.49
N ILE A 17 -21.63 20.99 37.70
CA ILE A 17 -21.25 19.62 38.09
C ILE A 17 -20.54 18.99 36.89
N THR A 18 -19.21 18.93 36.92
CA THR A 18 -18.43 18.14 35.97
C THR A 18 -18.34 16.69 36.47
N LEU A 19 -19.09 15.79 35.83
CA LEU A 19 -18.78 14.35 35.84
C LEU A 19 -17.39 14.17 35.24
N ILE A 20 -16.42 13.79 36.08
CA ILE A 20 -15.12 13.30 35.62
C ILE A 20 -15.35 11.86 35.14
N PHE A 21 -15.62 11.70 33.84
CA PHE A 21 -15.32 10.43 33.17
C PHE A 21 -13.79 10.33 33.08
N ILE A 22 -13.20 9.54 33.96
CA ILE A 22 -11.85 9.01 33.74
C ILE A 22 -11.98 8.04 32.57
N VAL A 23 -11.84 8.57 31.36
CA VAL A 23 -11.55 7.76 30.19
C VAL A 23 -10.13 7.26 30.42
N ASN A 24 -10.01 6.03 30.92
CA ASN A 24 -8.80 5.23 30.74
C ASN A 24 -8.61 5.10 29.22
N SER A 25 -7.93 6.07 28.65
CA SER A 25 -7.35 5.98 27.32
C SER A 25 -6.21 4.98 27.45
N ASN A 26 -6.57 3.70 27.38
CA ASN A 26 -5.67 2.74 26.76
C ASN A 26 -5.44 3.31 25.36
N LYS A 27 -4.35 4.08 25.21
CA LYS A 27 -3.76 4.35 23.91
C LYS A 27 -3.54 2.98 23.31
N VAL A 28 -4.44 2.57 22.41
CA VAL A 28 -4.18 1.49 21.48
C VAL A 28 -2.93 1.97 20.76
N LYS A 29 -1.77 1.40 21.12
CA LYS A 29 -0.54 1.61 20.35
C LYS A 29 -0.90 1.20 18.93
N ALA A 30 -0.77 2.14 18.00
CA ALA A 30 -0.63 1.77 16.60
C ALA A 30 0.52 0.76 16.54
N ASP A 31 0.25 -0.44 16.03
CA ASP A 31 1.31 -1.42 15.77
C ASP A 31 2.13 -0.83 14.61
N ASP A 32 3.35 -0.38 14.91
CA ASP A 32 4.23 0.32 13.97
C ASP A 32 4.47 -0.55 12.70
N GLU A 33 4.35 0.05 11.52
CA GLU A 33 4.57 -0.60 10.23
C GLU A 33 6.03 -1.09 10.12
N ILE A 34 6.24 -2.35 9.70
CA ILE A 34 7.58 -2.92 9.49
C ILE A 34 8.08 -2.53 8.11
N ASN A 35 9.19 -1.80 8.03
CA ASN A 35 9.82 -1.43 6.77
C ASN A 35 10.68 -2.58 6.23
N PHE A 36 10.40 -3.04 5.02
CA PHE A 36 11.20 -4.07 4.35
C PHE A 36 12.21 -3.48 3.39
N LYS A 37 13.44 -4.00 3.41
CA LYS A 37 14.51 -3.67 2.47
C LYS A 37 15.17 -4.95 1.99
N ARG A 38 15.50 -5.06 0.70
CA ARG A 38 16.25 -6.20 0.17
C ARG A 38 17.59 -5.74 -0.40
N LEU A 39 18.67 -6.36 0.06
CA LEU A 39 20.02 -6.20 -0.48
C LEU A 39 20.39 -7.48 -1.22
N CYS A 40 20.35 -7.44 -2.54
CA CYS A 40 20.58 -8.58 -3.41
C CYS A 40 21.23 -8.18 -4.74
N GLY A 41 21.68 -9.18 -5.48
CA GLY A 41 22.06 -9.08 -6.88
C GLY A 41 21.94 -10.45 -7.58
N LYS A 42 22.43 -10.55 -8.81
CA LYS A 42 22.30 -11.78 -9.64
C LYS A 42 22.99 -13.00 -9.02
N GLY A 43 24.04 -12.77 -8.23
CA GLY A 43 24.75 -13.80 -7.50
C GLY A 43 25.36 -13.27 -6.21
N ARG A 44 26.21 -14.10 -5.59
CA ARG A 44 26.85 -13.80 -4.30
C ARG A 44 27.77 -12.58 -4.33
N TYR A 45 28.38 -12.29 -5.48
CA TYR A 45 29.32 -11.17 -5.64
C TYR A 45 28.58 -9.84 -5.73
N GLU A 46 27.51 -9.80 -6.52
CA GLU A 46 26.62 -8.65 -6.63
C GLU A 46 25.86 -8.42 -5.31
N THR A 47 25.41 -9.50 -4.65
CA THR A 47 24.77 -9.41 -3.33
C THR A 47 25.73 -8.88 -2.28
N SER A 48 26.99 -9.37 -2.25
CA SER A 48 28.04 -8.83 -1.36
C SER A 48 28.29 -7.34 -1.62
N ALA A 49 28.35 -6.90 -2.88
CA ALA A 49 28.49 -5.50 -3.24
C ALA A 49 27.26 -4.65 -2.84
N SER A 50 26.05 -5.19 -2.98
CA SER A 50 24.80 -4.55 -2.56
C SER A 50 24.76 -4.36 -1.03
N ILE A 51 25.15 -5.38 -0.26
CA ILE A 51 25.27 -5.31 1.20
C ILE A 51 26.32 -4.26 1.61
N CYS A 52 27.47 -4.26 0.95
CA CYS A 52 28.51 -3.25 1.16
C CYS A 52 27.98 -1.82 0.95
N SER A 53 27.32 -1.57 -0.19
CA SER A 53 26.71 -0.28 -0.49
C SER A 53 25.56 0.09 0.46
N GLY A 54 24.86 -0.89 1.03
CA GLY A 54 23.81 -0.66 2.02
C GLY A 54 24.33 -0.26 3.40
N GLY A 55 25.62 -0.47 3.68
CA GLY A 55 26.24 -0.20 4.97
C GLY A 55 27.34 0.85 4.99
N TRP A 56 27.98 1.15 3.86
CA TRP A 56 29.14 2.02 3.79
C TRP A 56 29.09 2.92 2.55
N GLU A 57 29.28 4.23 2.78
CA GLU A 57 29.55 5.20 1.71
C GLU A 57 31.05 5.26 1.41
N THR A 58 31.88 5.26 2.45
CA THR A 58 33.35 5.21 2.38
C THR A 58 33.90 4.19 3.38
N SER A 59 35.08 3.63 3.11
CA SER A 59 35.79 2.79 4.08
C SER A 59 37.29 2.75 3.79
N GLU A 60 38.13 3.14 4.75
CA GLU A 60 39.60 3.03 4.60
C GLU A 60 40.05 1.57 4.44
N TYR A 61 39.38 0.66 5.17
CA TYR A 61 39.68 -0.77 5.18
C TYR A 61 38.56 -1.57 4.51
N VAL A 62 38.93 -2.62 3.78
CA VAL A 62 38.02 -3.67 3.32
C VAL A 62 38.59 -5.03 3.70
N VAL A 63 37.74 -5.95 4.19
CA VAL A 63 38.11 -7.36 4.34
C VAL A 63 37.69 -8.10 3.07
N LEU A 64 38.65 -8.69 2.36
CA LEU A 64 38.40 -9.44 1.14
C LEU A 64 38.40 -10.95 1.47
N ALA A 65 37.31 -11.63 1.12
CA ALA A 65 37.12 -13.05 1.39
C ALA A 65 36.71 -13.81 0.13
N SER A 66 36.92 -15.13 0.13
CA SER A 66 36.57 -15.97 -1.01
C SER A 66 35.05 -16.14 -1.08
N GLY A 67 34.49 -15.89 -2.27
CA GLY A 67 33.12 -16.26 -2.58
C GLY A 67 32.99 -17.72 -3.04
N GLU A 68 34.07 -18.48 -3.10
CA GLU A 68 34.07 -19.88 -3.59
C GLU A 68 34.25 -20.90 -2.45
N GLY A 69 34.75 -20.46 -1.29
CA GLY A 69 34.84 -21.28 -0.08
C GLY A 69 34.71 -20.47 1.21
N PHE A 70 34.02 -21.03 2.20
CA PHE A 70 33.72 -20.33 3.46
C PHE A 70 34.79 -20.48 4.54
N ALA A 71 35.61 -21.54 4.46
CA ALA A 71 36.34 -22.09 5.60
C ALA A 71 37.22 -21.06 6.33
N ASP A 72 37.97 -20.25 5.58
CA ASP A 72 38.86 -19.23 6.14
C ASP A 72 38.09 -17.99 6.64
N ALA A 73 36.94 -17.69 6.04
CA ALA A 73 36.21 -16.44 6.23
C ALA A 73 35.20 -16.46 7.39
N LEU A 74 34.84 -17.64 7.93
CA LEU A 74 33.84 -17.75 9.01
C LEU A 74 34.20 -16.93 10.27
N SER A 75 35.48 -16.67 10.49
CA SER A 75 35.98 -15.91 11.63
C SER A 75 36.28 -14.44 11.32
N ALA A 76 35.98 -13.97 10.10
CA ALA A 76 36.35 -12.64 9.63
C ALA A 76 35.48 -11.51 10.19
N ALA A 77 34.23 -11.77 10.60
CA ALA A 77 33.30 -10.71 11.02
C ALA A 77 33.82 -9.85 12.20
N PRO A 78 34.38 -10.43 13.28
CA PRO A 78 34.91 -9.62 14.37
C PRO A 78 36.17 -8.83 13.98
N LEU A 79 37.00 -9.38 13.09
CA LEU A 79 38.15 -8.67 12.51
C LEU A 79 37.69 -7.48 11.66
N ALA A 80 36.74 -7.69 10.76
CA ALA A 80 36.19 -6.63 9.91
C ALA A 80 35.58 -5.50 10.75
N LYS A 81 34.82 -5.87 11.81
CA LYS A 81 34.27 -4.89 12.75
C LYS A 81 35.35 -4.10 13.51
N LYS A 82 36.47 -4.73 13.88
CA LYS A 82 37.61 -4.04 14.52
C LYS A 82 38.13 -2.89 13.66
N TYR A 83 38.12 -3.04 12.34
CA TYR A 83 38.55 -2.03 11.37
C TYR A 83 37.40 -1.19 10.77
N ASN A 84 36.17 -1.35 11.27
CA ASN A 84 34.95 -0.77 10.69
C ASN A 84 34.81 -1.03 9.17
N ALA A 85 35.27 -2.19 8.71
CA ALA A 85 35.40 -2.54 7.30
C ALA A 85 34.23 -3.44 6.83
N PRO A 86 33.74 -3.29 5.59
CA PRO A 86 32.86 -4.29 4.98
C PRO A 86 33.63 -5.57 4.66
N ILE A 87 32.90 -6.69 4.57
CA ILE A 87 33.41 -7.94 3.97
C ILE A 87 32.92 -8.01 2.53
N ILE A 88 33.85 -8.05 1.59
CA ILE A 88 33.57 -8.13 0.15
C ILE A 88 34.07 -9.47 -0.38
N LEU A 89 33.26 -10.12 -1.22
CA LEU A 89 33.57 -11.41 -1.82
C LEU A 89 34.20 -11.29 -3.21
N THR A 90 35.22 -12.11 -3.45
CA THR A 90 35.84 -12.28 -4.78
C THR A 90 36.04 -13.74 -5.16
N GLY A 91 36.20 -14.00 -6.46
CA GLY A 91 36.59 -15.33 -6.96
C GLY A 91 38.07 -15.61 -6.70
N LYS A 92 38.49 -16.87 -6.87
CA LYS A 92 39.84 -17.30 -6.51
C LYS A 92 40.95 -16.61 -7.31
N ASN A 93 40.77 -16.48 -8.62
CA ASN A 93 41.84 -16.09 -9.55
C ASN A 93 41.65 -14.69 -10.16
N LYS A 94 40.53 -14.02 -9.90
CA LYS A 94 40.23 -12.70 -10.46
C LYS A 94 39.59 -11.84 -9.37
N LEU A 95 40.05 -10.60 -9.20
CA LEU A 95 39.31 -9.59 -8.47
C LEU A 95 38.06 -9.27 -9.30
N ASN A 96 36.90 -9.77 -8.87
CA ASN A 96 35.70 -9.61 -9.68
C ASN A 96 35.33 -8.12 -9.81
N ASP A 97 34.62 -7.79 -10.88
CA ASP A 97 34.37 -6.39 -11.24
C ASP A 97 33.49 -5.69 -10.17
N ASN A 98 32.61 -6.44 -9.50
CA ASN A 98 31.80 -5.93 -8.37
C ASN A 98 32.67 -5.51 -7.18
N ALA A 99 33.65 -6.32 -6.77
CA ALA A 99 34.56 -6.04 -5.68
C ALA A 99 35.46 -4.86 -6.02
N LYS A 100 36.00 -4.82 -7.24
CA LYS A 100 36.79 -3.69 -7.74
C LYS A 100 35.99 -2.39 -7.69
N ALA A 101 34.76 -2.39 -8.23
CA ALA A 101 33.88 -1.22 -8.21
C ALA A 101 33.56 -0.75 -6.78
N GLN A 102 33.35 -1.66 -5.82
CA GLN A 102 33.16 -1.28 -4.43
C GLN A 102 34.44 -0.71 -3.79
N LEU A 103 35.61 -1.27 -4.07
CA LEU A 103 36.87 -0.75 -3.54
C LEU A 103 37.11 0.70 -4.00
N GLU A 104 36.84 0.99 -5.27
CA GLU A 104 36.89 2.33 -5.86
C GLU A 104 35.85 3.26 -5.22
N LYS A 105 34.58 2.85 -5.17
CA LYS A 105 33.48 3.62 -4.56
C LYS A 105 33.74 3.99 -3.11
N LEU A 106 34.31 3.07 -2.33
CA LEU A 106 34.62 3.27 -0.91
C LEU A 106 35.88 4.11 -0.66
N GLU A 107 36.63 4.44 -1.73
CA GLU A 107 37.95 5.08 -1.67
C GLU A 107 38.98 4.29 -0.82
N THR A 108 38.90 2.95 -0.92
CA THR A 108 39.65 2.03 -0.06
C THR A 108 41.15 2.24 -0.14
N LYS A 109 41.84 2.28 1.02
CA LYS A 109 43.31 2.43 1.09
C LYS A 109 44.01 1.14 1.50
N LYS A 110 43.32 0.27 2.24
CA LYS A 110 43.87 -0.97 2.78
C LYS A 110 42.90 -2.13 2.59
N VAL A 111 43.40 -3.25 2.09
CA VAL A 111 42.65 -4.50 1.99
C VAL A 111 43.29 -5.54 2.91
N ILE A 112 42.46 -6.16 3.74
CA ILE A 112 42.83 -7.32 4.55
C ILE A 112 42.25 -8.56 3.87
N ILE A 113 43.10 -9.36 3.25
CA ILE A 113 42.70 -10.63 2.65
C ILE A 113 42.63 -11.70 3.75
N VAL A 114 41.47 -12.34 3.90
CA VAL A 114 41.30 -13.48 4.79
C VAL A 114 41.27 -14.76 3.94
N GLY A 115 42.29 -15.58 4.12
CA GLY A 115 42.47 -16.85 3.42
C GLY A 115 43.75 -16.95 2.61
N GLY A 116 44.19 -18.19 2.40
CA GLY A 116 45.46 -18.49 1.74
C GLY A 116 45.45 -18.25 0.23
N PRO A 117 46.63 -18.34 -0.43
CA PRO A 117 46.75 -18.24 -1.88
C PRO A 117 45.89 -19.24 -2.66
N GLY A 118 45.55 -20.38 -2.04
CA GLY A 118 44.66 -21.39 -2.62
C GLY A 118 43.19 -20.94 -2.74
N SER A 119 42.77 -19.95 -1.95
CA SER A 119 41.40 -19.42 -1.90
C SER A 119 41.27 -18.05 -2.58
N ILE A 120 42.32 -17.23 -2.52
CA ILE A 120 42.46 -15.93 -3.19
C ILE A 120 43.90 -15.84 -3.67
N SER A 121 44.15 -15.87 -4.97
CA SER A 121 45.49 -15.97 -5.57
C SER A 121 46.38 -14.75 -5.27
N GLU A 122 47.67 -14.89 -5.54
CA GLU A 122 48.63 -13.77 -5.48
C GLU A 122 48.45 -12.78 -6.65
N ASP A 123 47.78 -13.18 -7.73
CA ASP A 123 47.45 -12.27 -8.83
C ASP A 123 46.50 -11.17 -8.34
N ILE A 124 45.54 -11.50 -7.49
CA ILE A 124 44.63 -10.52 -6.85
C ILE A 124 45.41 -9.56 -5.96
N VAL A 125 46.42 -10.04 -5.23
CA VAL A 125 47.29 -9.17 -4.41
C VAL A 125 48.03 -8.16 -5.29
N THR A 126 48.52 -8.62 -6.44
CA THR A 126 49.22 -7.78 -7.42
C THR A 126 48.26 -6.76 -8.03
N GLU A 127 47.05 -7.18 -8.40
CA GLU A 127 46.01 -6.29 -8.92
C GLU A 127 45.63 -5.19 -7.92
N LEU A 128 45.42 -5.53 -6.65
CA LEU A 128 45.14 -4.56 -5.58
C LEU A 128 46.29 -3.55 -5.37
N LYS A 129 47.55 -4.02 -5.41
CA LYS A 129 48.72 -3.14 -5.30
C LYS A 129 48.82 -2.19 -6.49
N ASN A 130 48.49 -2.65 -7.69
CA ASN A 130 48.46 -1.81 -8.89
C ASN A 130 47.36 -0.73 -8.82
N LEU A 131 46.28 -0.97 -8.07
CA LEU A 131 45.27 0.05 -7.73
C LEU A 131 45.74 1.00 -6.61
N GLY A 132 46.99 0.90 -6.13
CA GLY A 132 47.54 1.72 -5.06
C GLY A 132 47.05 1.34 -3.66
N ILE A 133 46.44 0.16 -3.50
CA ILE A 133 45.88 -0.32 -2.23
C ILE A 133 46.93 -1.13 -1.47
N LYS A 134 47.10 -0.84 -0.17
CA LYS A 134 47.98 -1.62 0.70
C LYS A 134 47.31 -2.94 1.09
N VAL A 135 47.99 -4.06 0.89
CA VAL A 135 47.44 -5.40 1.15
C VAL A 135 48.09 -6.04 2.37
N ASN A 136 47.27 -6.51 3.30
CA ASN A 136 47.66 -7.42 4.38
C ASN A 136 46.92 -8.75 4.22
N ARG A 137 47.59 -9.90 4.31
CA ARG A 137 46.95 -11.23 4.19
C ARG A 137 47.04 -11.98 5.51
N ILE A 138 45.90 -12.44 6.01
CA ILE A 138 45.79 -13.26 7.23
C ILE A 138 45.31 -14.66 6.83
N TYR A 139 46.17 -15.65 7.00
CA TYR A 139 45.87 -17.05 6.65
C TYR A 139 46.78 -18.02 7.39
N GLY A 140 46.27 -19.22 7.67
CA GLY A 140 47.04 -20.38 8.13
C GLY A 140 47.15 -21.45 7.04
N GLU A 141 47.80 -22.58 7.38
CA GLU A 141 47.81 -23.76 6.50
C GLU A 141 46.41 -24.39 6.35
N ASP A 142 45.53 -24.16 7.33
CA ASP A 142 44.15 -24.60 7.34
C ASP A 142 43.24 -23.56 8.00
N ARG A 143 41.93 -23.82 7.94
CA ARG A 143 40.87 -22.97 8.53
C ARG A 143 41.04 -22.74 10.03
N TYR A 144 41.59 -23.71 10.75
CA TYR A 144 41.78 -23.62 12.19
C TYR A 144 42.92 -22.65 12.51
N LYS A 145 44.06 -22.78 11.82
CA LYS A 145 45.19 -21.84 11.91
C LYS A 145 44.82 -20.44 11.40
N THR A 146 44.00 -20.32 10.35
CA THR A 146 43.47 -19.01 9.90
C THR A 146 42.66 -18.36 11.01
N SER A 147 41.69 -19.08 11.60
CA SER A 147 40.86 -18.56 12.70
C SER A 147 41.67 -18.18 13.93
N LEU A 148 42.73 -18.93 14.24
CA LEU A 148 43.65 -18.61 15.34
C LEU A 148 44.46 -17.33 15.08
N LYS A 149 44.93 -17.11 13.84
CA LYS A 149 45.62 -15.85 13.50
C LYS A 149 44.68 -14.66 13.59
N ILE A 150 43.43 -14.81 13.16
CA ILE A 150 42.40 -13.79 13.33
C ILE A 150 42.12 -13.54 14.82
N ALA A 151 42.06 -14.59 15.63
CA ALA A 151 41.87 -14.47 17.07
C ALA A 151 43.02 -13.73 17.77
N LYS A 152 44.26 -13.90 17.31
CA LYS A 152 45.42 -13.14 17.81
C LYS A 152 45.31 -11.64 17.50
N GLU A 153 44.75 -11.27 16.34
CA GLU A 153 44.48 -9.88 16.00
C GLU A 153 43.39 -9.26 16.89
N ILE A 154 42.33 -10.00 17.20
CA ILE A 154 41.19 -9.50 17.97
C ILE A 154 41.51 -9.47 19.48
N GLY A 155 42.17 -10.51 19.99
CA GLY A 155 42.33 -10.77 21.43
C GLY A 155 41.12 -11.50 22.03
N VAL A 156 41.24 -11.99 23.27
CA VAL A 156 40.23 -12.86 23.92
C VAL A 156 39.56 -12.24 25.16
N LYS A 157 39.85 -10.98 25.46
CA LYS A 157 39.43 -10.31 26.71
C LYS A 157 37.91 -10.30 26.93
N ASN A 158 37.12 -10.33 25.86
CA ASN A 158 35.65 -10.26 25.91
C ASN A 158 34.99 -11.65 25.87
N GLY A 159 35.78 -12.71 25.99
CA GLY A 159 35.37 -14.10 25.80
C GLY A 159 35.72 -14.63 24.41
N VAL A 160 35.52 -15.93 24.22
CA VAL A 160 35.82 -16.63 22.96
C VAL A 160 34.62 -17.43 22.47
N VAL A 161 34.45 -17.50 21.15
CA VAL A 161 33.46 -18.36 20.50
C VAL A 161 34.21 -19.55 19.88
N VAL A 162 33.73 -20.76 20.12
CA VAL A 162 34.31 -22.01 19.58
C VAL A 162 33.22 -22.74 18.80
N THR A 163 33.51 -23.10 17.55
CA THR A 163 32.56 -23.80 16.68
C THR A 163 33.28 -24.75 15.74
N ASN A 164 32.56 -25.75 15.23
CA ASN A 164 33.11 -26.68 14.26
C ASN A 164 33.51 -25.95 12.96
N GLY A 165 34.69 -26.25 12.43
CA GLY A 165 35.18 -25.61 11.20
C GLY A 165 34.65 -26.21 9.90
N LEU A 166 34.02 -27.38 9.92
CA LEU A 166 33.50 -28.08 8.73
C LEU A 166 32.11 -27.58 8.31
N GLY A 167 31.32 -27.04 9.25
CA GLY A 167 30.06 -26.34 8.98
C GLY A 167 30.22 -24.82 9.03
N PHE A 168 29.31 -24.09 8.39
CA PHE A 168 29.31 -22.62 8.39
C PHE A 168 28.21 -22.00 9.25
N ALA A 169 27.05 -22.65 9.35
CA ALA A 169 25.84 -22.00 9.83
C ALA A 169 25.94 -21.53 11.29
N ASP A 170 26.53 -22.34 12.17
CA ASP A 170 26.72 -21.99 13.58
C ASP A 170 27.62 -20.75 13.74
N ALA A 171 28.74 -20.71 13.00
CA ALA A 171 29.65 -19.56 13.02
C ALA A 171 28.96 -18.28 12.54
N LEU A 172 28.19 -18.36 11.45
CA LEU A 172 27.49 -17.21 10.86
C LEU A 172 26.33 -16.72 11.74
N ALA A 173 25.62 -17.64 12.40
CA ALA A 173 24.56 -17.29 13.36
C ALA A 173 25.09 -16.43 14.51
N MET A 174 26.34 -16.64 14.94
CA MET A 174 26.99 -15.88 16.00
C MET A 174 27.81 -14.69 15.49
N ALA A 175 28.07 -14.59 14.18
CA ALA A 175 29.00 -13.61 13.61
C ALA A 175 28.67 -12.14 13.94
N PRO A 176 27.42 -11.65 13.82
CA PRO A 176 27.08 -10.28 14.20
C PRO A 176 27.32 -9.98 15.69
N ILE A 177 27.00 -10.93 16.56
CA ILE A 177 27.14 -10.80 18.02
C ILE A 177 28.61 -10.86 18.42
N ALA A 178 29.37 -11.82 17.89
CA ALA A 178 30.81 -11.92 18.09
C ALA A 178 31.53 -10.66 17.60
N ALA A 179 31.10 -10.10 16.46
CA ALA A 179 31.64 -8.86 15.93
C ALA A 179 31.33 -7.66 16.84
N THR A 180 30.07 -7.51 17.26
CA THR A 180 29.63 -6.45 18.18
C THR A 180 30.38 -6.49 19.51
N LYS A 181 30.58 -7.69 20.06
CA LYS A 181 31.24 -7.90 21.34
C LYS A 181 32.76 -8.03 21.24
N GLN A 182 33.33 -7.95 20.02
CA GLN A 182 34.75 -8.17 19.76
C GLN A 182 35.27 -9.48 20.38
N MET A 183 34.52 -10.56 20.18
CA MET A 183 34.93 -11.92 20.55
C MET A 183 35.46 -12.63 19.31
N PRO A 184 36.63 -13.29 19.38
CA PRO A 184 37.13 -14.08 18.27
C PRO A 184 36.34 -15.38 18.12
N ILE A 185 36.15 -15.80 16.88
CA ILE A 185 35.57 -17.10 16.52
C ILE A 185 36.73 -18.04 16.19
N LEU A 186 36.94 -19.03 17.04
CA LEU A 186 37.92 -20.10 16.87
C LEU A 186 37.24 -21.32 16.26
N LEU A 187 37.76 -21.77 15.13
CA LEU A 187 37.30 -22.98 14.48
C LEU A 187 38.03 -24.20 15.05
N THR A 188 37.33 -25.31 15.19
CA THR A 188 37.89 -26.57 15.71
C THR A 188 37.40 -27.79 14.92
N PRO A 189 38.19 -28.88 14.85
CA PRO A 189 37.67 -30.22 14.63
C PRO A 189 36.60 -30.60 15.67
N SER A 190 35.85 -31.68 15.42
CA SER A 190 34.73 -32.08 16.28
C SER A 190 35.15 -32.60 17.65
N ASP A 191 36.33 -33.18 17.77
CA ASP A 191 36.75 -33.95 18.94
C ASP A 191 37.84 -33.28 19.78
N LYS A 192 38.67 -32.40 19.19
CA LYS A 192 39.79 -31.73 19.87
C LYS A 192 40.07 -30.32 19.36
N LEU A 193 40.52 -29.44 20.25
CA LEU A 193 41.19 -28.19 19.88
C LEU A 193 42.58 -28.50 19.33
N THR A 194 43.06 -27.70 18.37
CA THR A 194 44.45 -27.78 17.92
C THR A 194 45.41 -27.38 19.05
N SER A 195 46.63 -27.95 19.05
CA SER A 195 47.64 -27.64 20.06
C SER A 195 47.91 -26.14 20.17
N ASP A 196 48.03 -25.46 19.02
CA ASP A 196 48.26 -24.02 18.95
C ASP A 196 47.12 -23.20 19.57
N THR A 197 45.86 -23.63 19.37
CA THR A 197 44.69 -22.97 19.95
C THR A 197 44.64 -23.17 21.46
N MET A 198 44.93 -24.38 21.94
CA MET A 198 45.03 -24.64 23.39
C MET A 198 46.13 -23.80 24.04
N GLU A 199 47.30 -23.71 23.42
CA GLU A 199 48.40 -22.89 23.93
C GLU A 199 48.03 -21.41 23.96
N PHE A 200 47.41 -20.89 22.90
CA PHE A 200 46.92 -19.52 22.84
C PHE A 200 45.90 -19.22 23.94
N LEU A 201 44.91 -20.10 24.15
CA LEU A 201 43.90 -19.93 25.19
C LEU A 201 44.49 -20.04 26.61
N LYS A 202 45.53 -20.87 26.83
CA LYS A 202 46.23 -20.96 28.13
C LYS A 202 47.05 -19.71 28.43
N LYS A 203 47.72 -19.15 27.42
CA LYS A 203 48.56 -17.94 27.56
C LYS A 203 47.75 -16.66 27.78
N ASN A 204 46.48 -16.65 27.40
CA ASN A 204 45.63 -15.48 27.50
C ASN A 204 44.55 -15.64 28.57
N SER A 205 44.20 -14.54 29.24
CA SER A 205 43.11 -14.54 30.20
C SER A 205 41.79 -14.17 29.53
N TYR A 206 40.79 -15.04 29.69
CA TYR A 206 39.40 -14.83 29.31
C TYR A 206 38.53 -15.50 30.38
N ASP A 207 37.32 -14.99 30.57
CA ASP A 207 36.41 -15.38 31.67
C ASP A 207 35.19 -16.16 31.19
N LYS A 208 34.91 -16.17 29.89
CA LYS A 208 33.77 -16.89 29.31
C LYS A 208 34.06 -17.48 27.93
N SER A 209 33.42 -18.59 27.63
CA SER A 209 33.44 -19.17 26.29
C SER A 209 32.06 -19.61 25.84
N TYR A 210 31.80 -19.48 24.54
CA TYR A 210 30.59 -19.96 23.90
C TYR A 210 30.92 -21.08 22.94
N ILE A 211 30.22 -22.20 23.06
CA ILE A 211 30.36 -23.35 22.17
C ILE A 211 29.11 -23.44 21.32
N LEU A 212 29.29 -23.37 20.02
CA LEU A 212 28.18 -23.46 19.08
C LEU A 212 28.09 -24.86 18.49
N GLY A 213 26.86 -25.36 18.40
CA GLY A 213 26.56 -26.69 17.90
C GLY A 213 26.52 -27.77 18.99
N GLY A 214 25.81 -28.86 18.67
CA GLY A 214 25.64 -30.00 19.58
C GLY A 214 26.94 -30.78 19.82
N THR A 215 26.89 -31.74 20.74
CA THR A 215 28.04 -32.58 21.12
C THR A 215 28.63 -33.39 19.97
N ALA A 216 27.82 -33.73 18.95
CA ALA A 216 28.28 -34.39 17.74
C ALA A 216 29.17 -33.49 16.85
N THR A 217 28.97 -32.18 16.93
CA THR A 217 29.74 -31.19 16.12
C THR A 217 30.91 -30.59 16.88
N VAL A 218 30.77 -30.39 18.20
CA VAL A 218 31.83 -29.96 19.11
C VAL A 218 31.69 -30.74 20.42
N SER A 219 32.61 -31.68 20.65
CA SER A 219 32.58 -32.63 21.75
C SER A 219 32.61 -31.97 23.12
N ASP A 220 32.18 -32.70 24.15
CA ASP A 220 32.32 -32.23 25.53
C ASP A 220 33.79 -32.25 26.01
N TYR A 221 34.68 -32.97 25.33
CA TYR A 221 36.12 -32.87 25.58
C TYR A 221 36.64 -31.45 25.29
N ILE A 222 36.21 -30.86 24.16
CA ILE A 222 36.52 -29.46 23.84
C ILE A 222 35.89 -28.54 24.89
N LYS A 223 34.61 -28.77 25.26
CA LYS A 223 33.93 -27.98 26.29
C LYS A 223 34.71 -27.93 27.59
N ASN A 224 35.13 -29.08 28.10
CA ASN A 224 35.83 -29.20 29.37
C ASN A 224 37.25 -28.60 29.34
N SER A 225 37.76 -28.27 28.15
CA SER A 225 39.06 -27.62 27.96
C SER A 225 38.98 -26.08 28.00
N LEU A 226 37.78 -25.49 28.10
CA LEU A 226 37.54 -24.06 28.04
C LEU A 226 37.12 -23.49 29.41
N LYS A 227 37.41 -22.20 29.66
CA LYS A 227 36.95 -21.48 30.85
C LYS A 227 35.48 -21.09 30.72
N ASN A 228 34.68 -21.43 31.74
CA ASN A 228 33.25 -21.12 31.87
C ASN A 228 32.45 -21.29 30.56
N PRO A 229 32.39 -22.51 30.00
CA PRO A 229 31.78 -22.74 28.70
C PRO A 229 30.24 -22.79 28.75
N ILE A 230 29.60 -22.02 27.87
CA ILE A 230 28.16 -22.04 27.61
C ILE A 230 27.94 -22.65 26.22
N ARG A 231 27.19 -23.76 26.15
CA ARG A 231 26.83 -24.38 24.87
C ARG A 231 25.51 -23.80 24.36
N LEU A 232 25.49 -23.34 23.11
CA LEU A 232 24.32 -22.84 22.39
C LEU A 232 24.12 -23.73 21.16
N SER A 233 23.04 -24.49 21.12
CA SER A 233 22.80 -25.50 20.07
C SER A 233 21.33 -25.85 19.93
N GLY A 234 20.92 -26.25 18.72
CA GLY A 234 19.64 -26.86 18.44
C GLY A 234 19.77 -28.16 17.63
N MET A 235 18.65 -28.75 17.23
CA MET A 235 18.63 -29.96 16.39
C MET A 235 19.11 -29.70 14.96
N ASP A 236 19.00 -28.44 14.52
CA ASP A 236 19.41 -27.97 13.21
C ASP A 236 20.00 -26.54 13.30
N ARG A 237 20.49 -26.03 12.17
CA ARG A 237 21.11 -24.69 12.10
C ARG A 237 20.17 -23.54 12.44
N PHE A 238 18.86 -23.71 12.20
CA PHE A 238 17.86 -22.68 12.47
C PHE A 238 17.60 -22.62 13.98
N GLN A 239 17.46 -23.78 14.62
CA GLN A 239 17.33 -23.86 16.07
C GLN A 239 18.60 -23.41 16.81
N THR A 240 19.80 -23.72 16.30
CA THR A 240 21.04 -23.15 16.87
C THR A 240 21.05 -21.62 16.74
N ASN A 241 20.62 -21.07 15.59
CA ASN A 241 20.49 -19.63 15.42
C ASN A 241 19.52 -19.04 16.45
N ILE A 242 18.32 -19.61 16.62
CA ILE A 242 17.36 -19.14 17.64
C ILE A 242 17.91 -19.28 19.07
N ALA A 243 18.60 -20.37 19.41
CA ALA A 243 19.22 -20.52 20.72
C ALA A 243 20.28 -19.45 21.03
N ILE A 244 21.02 -19.01 20.00
CA ILE A 244 21.96 -17.88 20.11
C ILE A 244 21.18 -16.57 20.32
N LEU A 245 20.18 -16.29 19.49
CA LEU A 245 19.40 -15.05 19.59
C LEU A 245 18.67 -14.92 20.93
N ASP A 246 18.13 -16.02 21.44
CA ASP A 246 17.47 -16.06 22.74
C ASP A 246 18.44 -15.82 23.90
N HIS A 247 19.65 -16.38 23.84
CA HIS A 247 20.66 -16.15 24.87
C HIS A 247 21.09 -14.68 24.96
N PHE A 248 21.16 -13.99 23.81
CA PHE A 248 21.56 -12.59 23.73
C PHE A 248 20.39 -11.62 23.57
N ARG A 249 19.16 -12.05 23.89
CA ARG A 249 17.94 -11.28 23.60
C ARG A 249 17.96 -9.85 24.15
N ASP A 250 18.50 -9.67 25.35
CA ASP A 250 18.58 -8.36 26.01
C ASP A 250 19.78 -7.52 25.54
N GLU A 251 20.64 -8.09 24.68
CA GLU A 251 21.86 -7.44 24.17
C GLU A 251 21.79 -7.13 22.66
N ILE A 252 20.79 -7.68 21.96
CA ILE A 252 20.57 -7.47 20.52
C ILE A 252 19.48 -6.42 20.28
N ASN A 253 19.64 -5.66 19.21
CA ASN A 253 18.62 -4.72 18.76
C ASN A 253 17.59 -5.44 17.88
N LEU A 254 16.35 -5.53 18.33
CA LEU A 254 15.25 -6.10 17.55
C LEU A 254 14.50 -5.04 16.72
N ASP A 255 14.74 -3.74 16.91
CA ASP A 255 14.15 -2.70 16.04
C ASP A 255 14.61 -2.86 14.58
N GLU A 256 15.82 -3.37 14.39
CA GLU A 256 16.37 -3.66 13.07
C GLU A 256 16.89 -5.10 13.02
N VAL A 257 16.31 -5.92 12.15
CA VAL A 257 16.66 -7.33 12.00
C VAL A 257 17.04 -7.67 10.56
N TYR A 258 17.94 -8.62 10.42
CA TYR A 258 18.42 -9.08 9.12
C TYR A 258 18.00 -10.52 8.87
N ILE A 259 17.59 -10.85 7.66
CA ILE A 259 17.12 -12.19 7.28
C ILE A 259 17.94 -12.70 6.11
N THR A 260 18.34 -13.96 6.17
CA THR A 260 19.06 -14.58 5.06
C THR A 260 18.83 -16.10 5.04
N SER A 261 19.15 -16.72 3.92
CA SER A 261 19.08 -18.17 3.77
C SER A 261 20.06 -18.85 4.71
N GLY A 262 19.60 -19.86 5.43
CA GLY A 262 20.47 -20.76 6.19
C GLY A 262 21.21 -21.77 5.32
N ASP A 263 20.86 -21.90 4.03
CA ASP A 263 21.43 -22.90 3.12
C ASP A 263 22.70 -22.41 2.40
N GLY A 264 22.92 -21.09 2.38
CA GLY A 264 24.11 -20.44 1.86
C GLY A 264 24.94 -19.74 2.95
N TYR A 265 26.22 -19.48 2.66
CA TYR A 265 27.11 -18.77 3.59
C TYR A 265 27.43 -17.33 3.18
N ALA A 266 27.42 -17.04 1.87
CA ALA A 266 28.00 -15.83 1.31
C ALA A 266 27.28 -14.55 1.75
N ASP A 267 25.95 -14.60 1.76
CA ASP A 267 25.09 -13.46 2.08
C ASP A 267 25.16 -13.14 3.59
N ALA A 268 25.04 -14.16 4.44
CA ALA A 268 25.21 -14.04 5.88
C ALA A 268 26.61 -13.56 6.28
N LEU A 269 27.66 -14.06 5.62
CA LEU A 269 29.03 -13.62 5.86
C LEU A 269 29.20 -12.14 5.53
N SER A 270 28.80 -11.72 4.32
CA SER A 270 28.90 -10.32 3.88
C SER A 270 28.08 -9.39 4.77
N GLY A 271 26.87 -9.82 5.14
CA GLY A 271 25.93 -9.06 5.96
C GLY A 271 26.22 -9.04 7.46
N SER A 272 27.06 -9.93 7.96
CA SER A 272 27.35 -10.05 9.40
C SER A 272 27.88 -8.77 10.02
N VAL A 273 28.75 -8.05 9.30
CA VAL A 273 29.35 -6.80 9.80
C VAL A 273 28.36 -5.64 9.71
N LEU A 274 27.52 -5.62 8.67
CA LEU A 274 26.43 -4.64 8.57
C LEU A 274 25.47 -4.80 9.75
N ALA A 275 25.02 -6.02 10.02
CA ALA A 275 24.16 -6.31 11.18
C ALA A 275 24.83 -5.90 12.50
N SER A 276 26.15 -6.10 12.64
CA SER A 276 26.89 -5.68 13.83
C SER A 276 27.00 -4.16 14.03
N LYS A 277 26.70 -3.32 13.03
CA LYS A 277 26.70 -1.85 13.19
C LYS A 277 25.67 -1.40 14.22
N ASN A 278 24.47 -1.97 14.15
CA ASN A 278 23.34 -1.60 15.00
C ASN A 278 23.04 -2.64 16.09
N LYS A 279 24.00 -3.53 16.39
CA LYS A 279 23.83 -4.68 17.30
C LYS A 279 22.66 -5.60 16.90
N SER A 280 22.35 -5.62 15.61
CA SER A 280 21.21 -6.34 15.07
C SER A 280 21.54 -7.81 14.84
N PRO A 281 20.56 -8.71 15.01
CA PRO A 281 20.75 -10.13 14.72
C PRO A 281 20.62 -10.42 13.22
N ILE A 282 21.15 -11.58 12.83
CA ILE A 282 20.78 -12.25 11.58
C ILE A 282 19.90 -13.47 11.95
N ILE A 283 18.73 -13.54 11.35
CA ILE A 283 17.78 -14.65 11.44
C ILE A 283 17.97 -15.53 10.19
N LEU A 284 18.26 -16.81 10.42
CA LEU A 284 18.39 -17.79 9.35
C LEU A 284 17.03 -18.41 9.02
N ILE A 285 16.71 -18.48 7.72
CA ILE A 285 15.47 -19.09 7.21
C ILE A 285 15.76 -20.13 6.13
N ASN A 286 14.80 -21.01 5.90
CA ASN A 286 14.68 -21.86 4.71
C ASN A 286 13.23 -21.83 4.21
N ASP A 287 12.99 -22.45 3.06
CA ASP A 287 11.66 -22.48 2.43
C ASP A 287 10.59 -23.12 3.32
N ASP A 288 10.94 -24.16 4.09
CA ASP A 288 9.99 -24.84 4.99
C ASP A 288 9.65 -24.01 6.23
N LEU A 289 10.39 -22.91 6.48
CA LEU A 289 10.31 -22.04 7.65
C LEU A 289 10.22 -22.82 8.96
N ASN A 290 11.38 -23.18 9.51
CA ASN A 290 11.50 -23.88 10.77
C ASN A 290 10.57 -23.32 11.86
N ARG A 291 9.91 -24.21 12.61
CA ARG A 291 8.94 -23.84 13.67
C ARG A 291 9.55 -22.87 14.69
N SER A 292 10.82 -23.07 15.06
CA SER A 292 11.52 -22.18 16.00
C SER A 292 11.68 -20.76 15.45
N THR A 293 12.06 -20.63 14.17
CA THR A 293 12.17 -19.33 13.50
C THR A 293 10.82 -18.63 13.39
N LYS A 294 9.75 -19.35 12.99
CA LYS A 294 8.38 -18.80 12.98
C LYS A 294 7.98 -18.27 14.35
N SER A 295 8.21 -19.06 15.40
CA SER A 295 7.86 -18.69 16.78
C SER A 295 8.67 -17.49 17.27
N PHE A 296 9.96 -17.42 16.93
CA PHE A 296 10.81 -16.29 17.30
C PHE A 296 10.33 -15.00 16.63
N VAL A 297 10.05 -15.04 15.31
CA VAL A 297 9.55 -13.89 14.57
C VAL A 297 8.17 -13.47 15.10
N SER A 298 7.23 -14.41 15.28
CA SER A 298 5.88 -14.06 15.73
C SER A 298 5.87 -13.44 17.13
N THR A 299 6.69 -13.96 18.04
CA THR A 299 6.78 -13.48 19.44
C THR A 299 7.40 -12.08 19.51
N ASN A 300 8.33 -11.76 18.61
CA ASN A 300 9.06 -10.50 18.64
C ASN A 300 8.59 -9.50 17.58
N LYS A 301 7.53 -9.82 16.81
CA LYS A 301 7.08 -9.05 15.65
C LYS A 301 6.85 -7.57 15.96
N SER A 302 6.25 -7.27 17.11
CA SER A 302 5.95 -5.89 17.55
C SER A 302 7.19 -5.08 17.92
N ASN A 303 8.36 -5.72 18.07
CA ASN A 303 9.63 -5.03 18.28
C ASN A 303 10.33 -4.70 16.96
N PHE A 304 9.93 -5.31 15.84
CA PHE A 304 10.61 -5.13 14.57
C PHE A 304 10.11 -3.85 13.89
N LYS A 305 11.02 -2.95 13.53
CA LYS A 305 10.69 -1.74 12.75
C LYS A 305 11.25 -1.81 11.34
N ASN A 306 12.44 -2.38 11.19
CA ASN A 306 13.12 -2.53 9.91
C ASN A 306 13.58 -3.98 9.73
N VAL A 307 13.18 -4.59 8.61
CA VAL A 307 13.59 -5.94 8.21
C VAL A 307 14.40 -5.83 6.92
N THR A 308 15.69 -6.15 6.99
CA THR A 308 16.55 -6.20 5.80
C THR A 308 16.83 -7.64 5.38
N ILE A 309 16.55 -7.96 4.14
CA ILE A 309 16.74 -9.29 3.55
C ILE A 309 18.05 -9.30 2.77
N PHE A 310 18.92 -10.27 3.05
CA PHE A 310 20.13 -10.55 2.28
C PHE A 310 19.90 -11.74 1.36
N GLY A 311 20.12 -11.52 0.06
CA GLY A 311 19.96 -12.53 -0.98
C GLY A 311 18.77 -12.26 -1.89
N GLY A 312 18.83 -12.77 -3.12
CA GLY A 312 17.72 -12.68 -4.08
C GLY A 312 16.63 -13.73 -3.86
N GLU A 313 15.58 -13.68 -4.68
CA GLU A 313 14.44 -14.62 -4.66
C GLU A 313 14.83 -16.09 -4.74
N ALA A 314 15.95 -16.41 -5.38
CA ALA A 314 16.42 -17.78 -5.55
C ALA A 314 16.80 -18.46 -4.23
N VAL A 315 17.16 -17.69 -3.20
CA VAL A 315 17.64 -18.20 -1.90
C VAL A 315 16.80 -17.72 -0.72
N VAL A 316 16.15 -16.56 -0.85
CA VAL A 316 15.19 -16.04 0.11
C VAL A 316 13.94 -15.61 -0.65
N LYS A 317 13.06 -16.60 -0.86
CA LYS A 317 11.80 -16.42 -1.58
C LYS A 317 10.89 -15.45 -0.85
N GLU A 318 10.24 -14.59 -1.60
CA GLU A 318 9.30 -13.64 -1.01
C GLU A 318 8.05 -14.28 -0.43
N PRO A 319 7.43 -15.33 -1.01
CA PRO A 319 6.38 -16.07 -0.32
C PRO A 319 6.81 -16.55 1.07
N THR A 320 8.08 -16.89 1.24
CA THR A 320 8.66 -17.28 2.53
C THR A 320 8.71 -16.10 3.50
N ILE A 321 9.13 -14.91 3.05
CA ILE A 321 9.10 -13.67 3.84
C ILE A 321 7.65 -13.26 4.15
N SER A 322 6.77 -13.21 3.16
CA SER A 322 5.35 -12.91 3.33
C SER A 322 4.64 -13.88 4.27
N SER A 323 4.98 -15.18 4.25
CA SER A 323 4.44 -16.15 5.21
C SER A 323 4.98 -15.89 6.62
N LEU A 324 6.24 -15.50 6.74
CA LEU A 324 6.90 -15.21 8.01
C LEU A 324 6.38 -13.90 8.66
N PHE A 325 5.94 -12.92 7.86
CA PHE A 325 5.52 -11.57 8.32
C PHE A 325 4.05 -11.19 8.07
N GLY A 326 3.33 -11.86 7.17
CA GLY A 326 1.88 -11.71 6.91
C GLY A 326 1.41 -10.86 5.71
N ALA A 327 2.29 -10.20 4.93
CA ALA A 327 1.90 -9.18 3.92
C ALA A 327 1.52 -9.73 2.53
N PHE A 328 0.40 -9.26 1.91
CA PHE A 328 -0.21 -9.73 0.64
C PHE A 328 0.33 -8.98 -0.59
N ARG A 329 0.71 -9.67 -1.68
CA ARG A 329 1.28 -9.06 -2.91
C ARG A 329 0.31 -8.98 -4.08
N SER A 330 0.54 -8.00 -4.97
CA SER A 330 -0.16 -7.91 -6.25
C SER A 330 0.15 -9.13 -7.12
N GLY A 331 -0.88 -9.73 -7.70
CA GLY A 331 -0.85 -10.99 -8.45
C GLY A 331 -0.80 -12.25 -7.57
N GLU A 332 -0.64 -12.15 -6.25
CA GLU A 332 -0.63 -13.29 -5.34
C GLU A 332 -2.05 -13.82 -5.15
N THR A 333 -2.22 -15.14 -5.26
CA THR A 333 -3.44 -15.83 -4.80
C THR A 333 -3.12 -16.57 -3.51
N ARG A 334 -3.85 -16.26 -2.43
CA ARG A 334 -3.80 -17.01 -1.17
C ARG A 334 -5.03 -17.89 -1.07
N SER A 335 -4.81 -19.17 -0.81
CA SER A 335 -5.89 -20.13 -0.58
C SER A 335 -5.81 -20.69 0.83
N ASP A 336 -6.95 -20.88 1.48
CA ASP A 336 -7.08 -21.69 2.70
C ASP A 336 -8.27 -22.64 2.56
N THR A 337 -8.10 -23.88 3.01
CA THR A 337 -9.16 -24.88 3.08
C THR A 337 -9.30 -25.36 4.51
N LYS A 338 -10.54 -25.44 4.99
CA LYS A 338 -10.87 -25.90 6.34
C LYS A 338 -12.01 -26.91 6.32
N GLU A 339 -11.87 -27.94 7.13
CA GLU A 339 -12.96 -28.84 7.50
C GLU A 339 -13.60 -28.32 8.79
N VAL A 340 -14.92 -28.19 8.76
CA VAL A 340 -15.74 -27.71 9.87
C VAL A 340 -16.65 -28.86 10.29
N VAL A 341 -16.39 -29.42 11.47
CA VAL A 341 -17.22 -30.46 12.08
C VAL A 341 -18.08 -29.82 13.16
N ALA A 342 -19.39 -29.93 13.03
CA ALA A 342 -20.31 -29.39 14.02
C ALA A 342 -20.34 -30.27 15.28
N GLU A 343 -19.49 -29.99 16.27
CA GLU A 343 -19.58 -30.64 17.58
C GLU A 343 -20.75 -30.04 18.39
N ARG A 344 -21.93 -30.65 18.26
CA ARG A 344 -23.16 -30.41 19.06
C ARG A 344 -23.60 -28.93 19.21
N LEU A 345 -24.70 -28.60 18.53
CA LEU A 345 -25.65 -27.50 18.84
C LEU A 345 -25.12 -26.06 18.95
N ASP A 346 -23.84 -25.77 18.72
CA ASP A 346 -23.38 -24.39 18.50
C ASP A 346 -23.43 -24.05 17.00
N ARG A 347 -24.42 -23.24 16.62
CA ARG A 347 -24.95 -23.17 15.25
C ARG A 347 -24.16 -22.27 14.31
N SER A 348 -23.05 -21.65 14.72
CA SER A 348 -22.30 -20.68 13.91
C SER A 348 -20.78 -20.90 14.00
N TYR A 349 -20.14 -21.07 12.85
CA TYR A 349 -18.71 -21.06 12.63
C TYR A 349 -18.29 -19.70 12.07
N LEU A 350 -17.28 -19.07 12.66
CA LEU A 350 -16.75 -17.78 12.22
C LEU A 350 -15.23 -17.84 12.10
N LYS A 351 -14.71 -17.41 10.95
CA LYS A 351 -13.28 -17.31 10.69
C LYS A 351 -12.93 -16.00 9.99
N ASP A 352 -11.99 -15.28 10.58
CA ASP A 352 -11.46 -14.03 10.03
C ASP A 352 -10.09 -14.25 9.39
N TYR A 353 -9.97 -13.81 8.14
CA TYR A 353 -8.74 -13.73 7.37
C TYR A 353 -8.31 -12.27 7.26
N HIS A 354 -7.17 -11.93 7.86
CA HIS A 354 -6.66 -10.57 7.82
C HIS A 354 -5.82 -10.38 6.56
N ILE A 355 -6.12 -9.34 5.80
CA ILE A 355 -5.45 -8.96 4.56
C ILE A 355 -4.86 -7.57 4.75
N ASP A 356 -3.59 -7.42 4.37
CA ASP A 356 -2.91 -6.12 4.33
C ASP A 356 -2.64 -5.81 2.86
N LEU A 357 -3.33 -4.79 2.34
CA LEU A 357 -3.14 -4.29 0.99
C LEU A 357 -2.08 -3.19 1.02
N PRO A 358 -0.88 -3.45 0.46
CA PRO A 358 0.25 -2.52 0.57
C PRO A 358 0.05 -1.24 -0.25
N GLU A 359 -0.79 -1.32 -1.28
CA GLU A 359 -1.19 -0.24 -2.19
C GLU A 359 -2.68 -0.39 -2.50
N GLU A 360 -3.28 0.59 -3.17
CA GLU A 360 -4.64 0.46 -3.69
C GLU A 360 -4.74 -0.58 -4.81
N GLY A 361 -5.87 -1.28 -4.86
CA GLY A 361 -6.16 -2.21 -5.94
C GLY A 361 -7.33 -3.13 -5.69
N LYS A 362 -7.49 -4.09 -6.59
CA LYS A 362 -8.60 -5.03 -6.62
C LYS A 362 -8.34 -6.28 -5.79
N LEU A 363 -9.33 -6.67 -5.00
CA LEU A 363 -9.40 -7.94 -4.28
C LEU A 363 -10.50 -8.82 -4.92
N ASP A 364 -10.06 -9.94 -5.49
CA ASP A 364 -10.92 -11.00 -6.03
C ASP A 364 -10.99 -12.16 -5.03
N ILE A 365 -12.18 -12.67 -4.70
CA ILE A 365 -12.38 -13.74 -3.73
C ILE A 365 -13.18 -14.88 -4.36
N GLU A 366 -12.55 -16.02 -4.59
CA GLU A 366 -13.19 -17.26 -5.03
C GLU A 366 -13.38 -18.18 -3.82
N TYR A 367 -14.52 -18.86 -3.71
CA TYR A 367 -14.80 -19.72 -2.56
C TYR A 367 -15.69 -20.91 -2.90
N ASP A 368 -15.35 -22.03 -2.29
CA ASP A 368 -16.06 -23.30 -2.36
C ASP A 368 -16.54 -23.67 -0.97
N PHE A 369 -17.76 -24.18 -0.83
CA PHE A 369 -18.27 -24.61 0.48
C PHE A 369 -19.39 -25.64 0.33
N ASN A 370 -19.48 -26.54 1.30
CA ASN A 370 -20.53 -27.55 1.33
C ASN A 370 -21.15 -27.78 2.72
N ASP A 371 -22.34 -28.40 2.69
CA ASP A 371 -23.11 -28.85 3.85
C ASP A 371 -23.37 -27.80 4.94
N PHE A 372 -24.14 -26.76 4.62
CA PHE A 372 -24.49 -25.64 5.51
C PHE A 372 -25.98 -25.28 5.39
N THR A 373 -26.46 -24.43 6.30
CA THR A 373 -27.83 -23.84 6.21
C THR A 373 -27.82 -22.35 5.92
N ARG A 374 -26.80 -21.63 6.40
CA ARG A 374 -26.50 -20.26 6.01
C ARG A 374 -24.99 -20.06 5.87
N PHE A 375 -24.58 -19.24 4.92
CA PHE A 375 -23.18 -18.86 4.73
C PHE A 375 -23.12 -17.38 4.36
N ASP A 376 -22.37 -16.61 5.13
CA ASP A 376 -22.07 -15.21 4.85
C ASP A 376 -20.57 -15.09 4.56
N LEU A 377 -20.21 -14.54 3.40
CA LEU A 377 -18.89 -13.99 3.11
C LEU A 377 -18.96 -12.49 3.29
N ILE A 378 -18.14 -11.94 4.19
CA ILE A 378 -18.17 -10.53 4.55
C ILE A 378 -16.77 -9.95 4.40
N VAL A 379 -16.62 -8.86 3.67
CA VAL A 379 -15.37 -8.05 3.71
C VAL A 379 -15.62 -6.88 4.64
N LEU A 380 -14.71 -6.68 5.58
CA LEU A 380 -14.74 -5.59 6.56
C LEU A 380 -13.50 -4.71 6.40
N ASP A 381 -13.61 -3.43 6.76
CA ASP A 381 -12.43 -2.59 6.97
C ASP A 381 -11.62 -3.02 8.21
N GLY A 382 -10.44 -2.43 8.39
CA GLY A 382 -9.60 -2.67 9.55
C GLY A 382 -10.21 -2.24 10.90
N LYS A 383 -11.36 -1.58 10.91
CA LYS A 383 -12.13 -1.22 12.11
C LYS A 383 -13.30 -2.17 12.37
N GLY A 384 -13.58 -3.11 11.45
CA GLY A 384 -14.67 -4.08 11.52
C GLY A 384 -16.00 -3.59 10.95
N ASN A 385 -16.03 -2.47 10.21
CA ASN A 385 -17.23 -2.02 9.50
C ASN A 385 -17.42 -2.86 8.23
N GLU A 386 -18.67 -3.22 7.92
CA GLU A 386 -19.02 -3.99 6.73
C GLU A 386 -18.81 -3.15 5.47
N ILE A 387 -17.98 -3.67 4.56
CA ILE A 387 -17.83 -3.16 3.19
C ILE A 387 -18.88 -3.83 2.33
N ILE A 388 -18.87 -5.15 2.36
CA ILE A 388 -19.62 -5.96 1.42
C ILE A 388 -19.98 -7.28 2.07
N LYS A 389 -21.12 -7.82 1.65
CA LYS A 389 -21.62 -9.07 2.18
C LYS A 389 -22.40 -9.84 1.13
N LYS A 390 -21.98 -11.09 0.88
CA LYS A 390 -22.76 -12.08 0.11
C LYS A 390 -23.28 -13.14 1.08
N SER A 391 -24.58 -13.40 1.03
CA SER A 391 -25.26 -14.32 1.96
C SER A 391 -26.06 -15.38 1.21
N TYR A 392 -25.91 -16.64 1.61
CA TYR A 392 -26.67 -17.78 1.10
C TYR A 392 -27.50 -18.37 2.22
N ASN A 393 -28.79 -18.56 1.99
CA ASN A 393 -29.73 -19.15 2.96
C ASN A 393 -30.46 -20.33 2.33
N TYR A 394 -30.38 -21.51 2.96
CA TYR A 394 -31.04 -22.72 2.49
C TYR A 394 -31.83 -23.44 3.59
N LEU A 395 -32.96 -24.01 3.19
CA LEU A 395 -33.87 -24.74 4.07
C LEU A 395 -33.38 -26.16 4.43
N LYS A 396 -32.43 -26.74 3.67
CA LYS A 396 -31.89 -28.09 3.88
C LYS A 396 -30.39 -28.14 3.61
N LYS A 397 -29.70 -28.99 4.39
CA LYS A 397 -28.28 -29.37 4.27
C LYS A 397 -27.97 -30.14 2.97
N ASN A 398 -26.69 -30.35 2.64
CA ASN A 398 -26.17 -31.00 1.41
C ASN A 398 -26.12 -30.19 0.11
N LYS A 399 -25.94 -28.86 0.15
CA LYS A 399 -25.56 -28.10 -1.05
C LYS A 399 -24.05 -27.88 -1.08
N SER A 400 -23.47 -28.01 -2.27
CA SER A 400 -22.13 -27.53 -2.59
C SER A 400 -22.26 -26.29 -3.46
N ILE A 401 -21.50 -25.25 -3.15
CA ILE A 401 -21.45 -24.02 -3.94
C ILE A 401 -19.99 -23.74 -4.28
N HIS A 402 -19.80 -23.37 -5.54
CA HIS A 402 -18.62 -22.69 -6.03
C HIS A 402 -19.11 -21.32 -6.51
N ASP A 403 -18.56 -20.25 -5.94
CA ASP A 403 -18.91 -18.90 -6.31
C ASP A 403 -17.69 -17.99 -6.14
N ASN A 404 -17.80 -16.77 -6.63
CA ASN A 404 -16.80 -15.74 -6.45
C ASN A 404 -17.45 -14.42 -6.04
N TYR A 405 -16.58 -13.54 -5.57
CA TYR A 405 -16.83 -12.16 -5.28
C TYR A 405 -15.62 -11.38 -5.76
N ASN A 406 -15.70 -10.92 -7.00
CA ASN A 406 -14.60 -10.27 -7.70
C ASN A 406 -14.84 -8.76 -7.82
N ASP A 407 -13.80 -8.04 -8.23
CA ASP A 407 -13.86 -6.60 -8.52
C ASP A 407 -13.95 -5.66 -7.31
N ILE A 408 -13.65 -6.13 -6.09
CA ILE A 408 -13.67 -5.29 -4.89
C ILE A 408 -12.44 -4.38 -4.88
N ARG A 409 -12.58 -3.11 -5.27
CA ARG A 409 -11.46 -2.16 -5.34
C ARG A 409 -11.28 -1.42 -4.03
N LEU A 410 -10.18 -1.69 -3.35
CA LEU A 410 -9.92 -1.21 -2.00
C LEU A 410 -8.71 -0.26 -1.99
N PRO A 411 -8.77 0.86 -1.24
CA PRO A 411 -7.62 1.66 -0.87
C PRO A 411 -6.52 0.82 -0.22
N LYS A 412 -5.31 1.39 -0.14
CA LYS A 412 -4.27 0.87 0.74
C LYS A 412 -4.82 0.77 2.17
N GLY A 413 -4.70 -0.40 2.79
CA GLY A 413 -5.23 -0.59 4.12
C GLY A 413 -5.30 -2.04 4.58
N LYS A 414 -5.80 -2.20 5.81
CA LYS A 414 -6.05 -3.50 6.43
C LYS A 414 -7.52 -3.84 6.28
N TYR A 415 -7.78 -5.10 5.94
CA TYR A 415 -9.11 -5.63 5.68
C TYR A 415 -9.28 -6.99 6.33
N ILE A 416 -10.52 -7.36 6.59
CA ILE A 416 -10.88 -8.66 7.13
C ILE A 416 -11.85 -9.33 6.17
N VAL A 417 -11.46 -10.48 5.63
CA VAL A 417 -12.39 -11.38 4.94
C VAL A 417 -12.91 -12.38 5.96
N ARG A 418 -14.19 -12.26 6.31
CA ARG A 418 -14.87 -13.06 7.30
C ARG A 418 -15.75 -14.10 6.62
N VAL A 419 -15.49 -15.36 6.96
CA VAL A 419 -16.37 -16.49 6.66
C VAL A 419 -17.24 -16.75 7.89
N HIS A 420 -18.56 -16.66 7.73
CA HIS A 420 -19.52 -16.92 8.79
C HIS A 420 -20.58 -17.93 8.32
N ALA A 421 -20.44 -19.18 8.75
CA ALA A 421 -21.28 -20.28 8.31
C ALA A 421 -22.14 -20.82 9.46
N PHE A 422 -23.37 -21.24 9.17
CA PHE A 422 -24.30 -21.76 10.17
C PHE A 422 -24.71 -23.20 9.90
N ASN A 423 -24.66 -24.01 10.97
CA ASN A 423 -24.88 -25.45 10.96
C ASN A 423 -24.02 -26.18 9.89
N MET A 424 -22.81 -25.69 9.64
CA MET A 424 -21.90 -26.27 8.66
C MET A 424 -21.31 -27.58 9.18
N ASN A 425 -21.31 -28.63 8.35
CA ASN A 425 -20.67 -29.91 8.65
C ASN A 425 -19.98 -30.46 7.40
N GLY A 426 -18.94 -29.76 6.97
CA GLY A 426 -18.34 -29.95 5.65
C GLY A 426 -17.04 -29.18 5.50
N THR A 427 -16.63 -28.94 4.27
CA THR A 427 -15.41 -28.19 3.94
C THR A 427 -15.75 -26.85 3.32
N TYR A 428 -14.91 -25.84 3.56
CA TYR A 428 -14.84 -24.66 2.72
C TYR A 428 -13.41 -24.39 2.28
N THR A 429 -13.27 -23.83 1.09
CA THR A 429 -12.05 -23.25 0.55
C THR A 429 -12.31 -21.79 0.24
N ILE A 430 -11.38 -20.92 0.62
CA ILE A 430 -11.39 -19.51 0.22
C ILE A 430 -10.08 -19.19 -0.48
N LYS A 431 -10.15 -18.53 -1.62
CA LYS A 431 -9.03 -18.04 -2.42
C LYS A 431 -9.19 -16.54 -2.59
N ALA A 432 -8.27 -15.76 -2.04
CA ALA A 432 -8.19 -14.33 -2.31
C ALA A 432 -7.07 -14.07 -3.32
N LYS A 433 -7.29 -13.16 -4.27
CA LYS A 433 -6.27 -12.65 -5.19
C LYS A 433 -6.30 -11.13 -5.15
N TYR A 434 -5.14 -10.53 -4.93
CA TYR A 434 -4.97 -9.07 -4.95
C TYR A 434 -4.32 -8.68 -6.28
N THR A 435 -4.83 -7.66 -6.94
CA THR A 435 -4.24 -7.06 -8.14
C THR A 435 -4.11 -5.56 -7.87
N GLN A 436 -2.88 -5.05 -7.80
CA GLN A 436 -2.65 -3.60 -7.70
C GLN A 436 -3.23 -2.93 -8.94
N GLU A 437 -4.05 -1.91 -8.73
CA GLU A 437 -4.63 -1.07 -9.79
C GLU A 437 -4.18 0.39 -9.54
N GLY A 438 -4.05 1.17 -10.61
CA GLY A 438 -3.56 2.55 -10.54
C GLY A 438 -4.68 3.58 -10.60
N GLU A 439 -4.39 4.75 -11.16
CA GLU A 439 -5.43 5.75 -11.48
C GLU A 439 -6.44 5.21 -12.51
N GLY A 440 -7.66 5.75 -12.48
CA GLY A 440 -8.74 5.39 -13.42
C GLY A 440 -9.66 4.28 -12.92
N PHE A 441 -9.58 3.91 -11.65
CA PHE A 441 -10.47 2.93 -11.01
C PHE A 441 -11.12 3.50 -9.76
N GLU A 442 -12.35 3.07 -9.48
CA GLU A 442 -13.06 3.40 -8.24
C GLU A 442 -12.35 2.82 -7.02
N LYS A 443 -12.62 3.40 -5.86
CA LYS A 443 -12.09 2.94 -4.57
C LYS A 443 -13.16 2.97 -3.51
N GLU A 444 -13.45 1.80 -2.97
CA GLU A 444 -14.37 1.62 -1.85
C GLU A 444 -13.72 2.09 -0.55
N PHE A 445 -14.30 3.00 0.21
CA PHE A 445 -15.70 3.40 0.21
C PHE A 445 -15.88 4.71 -0.52
N ASN A 446 -16.83 4.79 -1.45
CA ASN A 446 -17.25 6.05 -2.09
C ASN A 446 -18.77 6.29 -1.92
N ASN A 447 -19.36 5.65 -0.91
CA ASN A 447 -20.79 5.56 -0.66
C ASN A 447 -21.49 6.85 -0.17
N ASP A 448 -20.76 7.95 -0.02
CA ASP A 448 -21.31 9.26 0.31
C ASP A 448 -20.46 10.43 -0.23
N LEU A 449 -20.99 11.66 -0.16
CA LEU A 449 -20.29 12.86 -0.67
C LEU A 449 -18.90 13.11 -0.04
N LYS A 450 -18.66 12.67 1.21
CA LYS A 450 -17.37 12.88 1.89
C LYS A 450 -16.33 11.87 1.42
N THR A 451 -16.78 10.67 1.05
CA THR A 451 -15.92 9.57 0.64
C THR A 451 -15.80 9.43 -0.89
N ALA A 452 -16.58 10.22 -1.64
CA ALA A 452 -16.62 10.25 -3.09
C ALA A 452 -15.23 10.21 -3.75
N ASN A 453 -15.09 9.34 -4.76
CA ASN A 453 -13.85 9.24 -5.53
C ASN A 453 -13.68 10.46 -6.44
N ALA A 454 -12.46 10.97 -6.59
CA ALA A 454 -12.19 12.07 -7.50
C ALA A 454 -12.15 11.59 -8.96
N ILE A 455 -12.79 12.33 -9.86
CA ILE A 455 -12.66 12.18 -11.30
C ILE A 455 -12.43 13.55 -11.94
N GLU A 456 -11.52 13.63 -12.90
CA GLU A 456 -11.28 14.86 -13.65
C GLU A 456 -12.20 14.92 -14.89
N PRO A 457 -12.65 16.11 -15.31
CA PRO A 457 -13.33 16.27 -16.59
C PRO A 457 -12.49 15.71 -17.75
N ASN A 458 -13.14 15.06 -18.71
CA ASN A 458 -12.53 14.37 -19.87
C ASN A 458 -11.66 13.15 -19.51
N LYS A 459 -11.81 12.60 -18.30
CA LYS A 459 -11.27 11.30 -17.91
C LYS A 459 -12.39 10.26 -17.77
N SER A 460 -11.97 9.00 -17.81
CA SER A 460 -12.82 7.85 -17.46
C SER A 460 -12.40 7.29 -16.10
N ILE A 461 -13.35 6.71 -15.40
CA ILE A 461 -13.14 5.86 -14.22
C ILE A 461 -13.92 4.56 -14.39
N VAL A 462 -13.30 3.43 -14.04
CA VAL A 462 -13.95 2.12 -14.04
C VAL A 462 -14.41 1.80 -12.62
N GLY A 463 -15.68 1.44 -12.48
CA GLY A 463 -16.30 1.12 -11.22
C GLY A 463 -17.21 -0.10 -11.29
N SER A 464 -17.87 -0.45 -10.18
CA SER A 464 -18.75 -1.59 -10.06
C SER A 464 -19.75 -1.46 -8.91
N ILE A 465 -21.03 -1.59 -9.22
CA ILE A 465 -22.07 -1.71 -8.19
C ILE A 465 -22.15 -3.17 -7.73
N HIS A 466 -21.91 -3.38 -6.45
CA HIS A 466 -21.79 -4.67 -5.80
C HIS A 466 -23.05 -5.13 -5.06
N SER A 467 -23.90 -4.19 -4.66
CA SER A 467 -25.15 -4.48 -3.95
C SER A 467 -26.29 -3.50 -4.32
N TYR A 468 -27.55 -3.78 -3.92
CA TYR A 468 -28.66 -2.85 -4.15
C TYR A 468 -28.50 -1.58 -3.30
N ASN A 469 -27.80 -1.72 -2.17
CA ASN A 469 -27.52 -0.63 -1.25
C ASN A 469 -26.16 0.04 -1.55
N ASP A 470 -25.44 -0.49 -2.53
CA ASP A 470 -24.16 0.07 -2.94
C ASP A 470 -24.40 1.24 -3.90
N VAL A 471 -23.73 2.35 -3.63
CA VAL A 471 -23.93 3.63 -4.27
C VAL A 471 -22.58 4.27 -4.48
N ASP A 472 -22.24 4.60 -5.72
CA ASP A 472 -20.96 5.22 -6.00
C ASP A 472 -21.10 6.74 -6.16
N TYR A 473 -20.34 7.52 -5.38
CA TYR A 473 -20.20 8.96 -5.59
C TYR A 473 -18.85 9.31 -6.20
N TYR A 474 -18.89 10.13 -7.25
CA TYR A 474 -17.72 10.67 -7.92
C TYR A 474 -17.72 12.19 -7.86
N LYS A 475 -16.65 12.79 -7.34
CA LYS A 475 -16.48 14.24 -7.22
C LYS A 475 -15.63 14.78 -8.36
N PHE A 476 -16.08 15.86 -8.99
CA PHE A 476 -15.30 16.59 -9.98
C PHE A 476 -15.43 18.10 -9.80
N THR A 477 -14.52 18.86 -10.41
CA THR A 477 -14.52 20.33 -10.37
C THR A 477 -14.36 20.89 -11.77
N LEU A 478 -15.25 21.82 -12.12
CA LEU A 478 -15.17 22.61 -13.34
C LEU A 478 -14.51 23.95 -13.01
N ASN A 479 -13.36 24.20 -13.61
CA ASN A 479 -12.62 25.45 -13.40
C ASN A 479 -13.22 26.63 -14.18
N GLU A 480 -13.94 26.33 -15.26
CA GLU A 480 -14.61 27.28 -16.13
C GLU A 480 -16.05 26.83 -16.38
N LYS A 481 -16.85 27.71 -16.96
CA LYS A 481 -18.19 27.38 -17.43
C LYS A 481 -18.10 26.50 -18.69
N GLY A 482 -19.01 25.57 -18.86
CA GLY A 482 -19.02 24.73 -20.06
C GLY A 482 -20.16 23.73 -20.13
N ASN A 483 -20.23 23.01 -21.24
CA ASN A 483 -21.18 21.90 -21.42
C ASN A 483 -20.58 20.57 -20.93
N LEU A 484 -21.41 19.78 -20.27
CA LEU A 484 -21.12 18.45 -19.76
C LEU A 484 -22.11 17.45 -20.35
N LYS A 485 -21.60 16.29 -20.78
CA LYS A 485 -22.36 15.06 -20.93
C LYS A 485 -21.73 13.97 -20.07
N ILE A 486 -22.55 13.29 -19.27
CA ILE A 486 -22.14 12.12 -18.52
C ILE A 486 -22.34 10.91 -19.42
N ASN A 487 -21.30 10.12 -19.62
CA ASN A 487 -21.38 8.86 -20.35
C ASN A 487 -21.17 7.70 -19.38
N LEU A 488 -22.08 6.72 -19.44
CA LEU A 488 -21.95 5.47 -18.72
C LEU A 488 -21.92 4.31 -19.72
N LYS A 489 -20.83 3.56 -19.72
CA LYS A 489 -20.69 2.32 -20.48
C LYS A 489 -20.70 1.14 -19.53
N HIS A 490 -21.30 0.03 -19.95
CA HIS A 490 -21.33 -1.19 -19.16
C HIS A 490 -21.61 -2.41 -20.03
N ASN A 491 -21.48 -3.62 -19.46
CA ASN A 491 -21.83 -4.85 -20.18
C ASN A 491 -23.36 -5.01 -20.31
N GLN A 492 -23.81 -5.97 -21.12
CA GLN A 492 -25.23 -6.25 -21.25
C GLN A 492 -25.77 -6.99 -20.02
N TYR A 493 -26.69 -6.36 -19.28
CA TYR A 493 -27.25 -6.88 -18.02
C TYR A 493 -28.76 -7.21 -18.10
N GLY A 494 -29.35 -7.12 -19.28
CA GLY A 494 -30.77 -7.41 -19.50
C GLY A 494 -31.67 -6.48 -18.69
N ARG A 495 -32.38 -7.03 -17.70
CA ARG A 495 -33.36 -6.26 -16.90
C ARG A 495 -32.74 -5.35 -15.82
N TYR A 496 -31.43 -5.47 -15.56
CA TYR A 496 -30.72 -4.67 -14.55
C TYR A 496 -30.08 -3.46 -15.20
N GLY A 497 -30.04 -2.32 -14.50
CA GLY A 497 -29.53 -1.08 -15.06
C GLY A 497 -29.03 -0.16 -13.96
N PHE A 498 -28.61 1.03 -14.36
CA PHE A 498 -28.07 2.05 -13.49
C PHE A 498 -28.94 3.29 -13.52
N LYS A 499 -29.09 3.88 -12.35
CA LYS A 499 -29.60 5.22 -12.20
C LYS A 499 -28.41 6.15 -11.95
N VAL A 500 -28.29 7.18 -12.79
CA VAL A 500 -27.16 8.12 -12.77
C VAL A 500 -27.70 9.52 -12.51
N SER A 501 -27.25 10.14 -11.43
CA SER A 501 -27.67 11.49 -11.05
C SER A 501 -26.47 12.43 -10.99
N LEU A 502 -26.61 13.63 -11.58
CA LEU A 502 -25.71 14.75 -11.37
C LEU A 502 -26.21 15.58 -10.19
N LEU A 503 -25.33 15.86 -9.24
CA LEU A 503 -25.64 16.57 -8.01
C LEU A 503 -24.74 17.80 -7.84
N ASP A 504 -25.26 18.83 -7.17
CA ASP A 504 -24.48 19.97 -6.69
C ASP A 504 -23.70 19.64 -5.40
N GLU A 505 -22.96 20.61 -4.87
CA GLU A 505 -22.19 20.47 -3.63
C GLU A 505 -23.02 20.22 -2.36
N ASN A 506 -24.33 20.45 -2.43
CA ASN A 506 -25.29 20.29 -1.33
C ASN A 506 -26.14 19.02 -1.46
N ASN A 507 -25.76 18.08 -2.35
CA ASN A 507 -26.49 16.85 -2.66
C ASN A 507 -27.85 17.09 -3.36
N LYS A 508 -28.09 18.27 -3.95
CA LYS A 508 -29.30 18.55 -4.71
C LYS A 508 -29.13 18.00 -6.13
N SER A 509 -30.11 17.24 -6.61
CA SER A 509 -30.12 16.73 -7.97
C SER A 509 -30.29 17.88 -8.97
N ILE A 510 -29.39 17.92 -9.96
CA ILE A 510 -29.42 18.82 -11.12
C ILE A 510 -30.04 18.08 -12.30
N SER A 511 -29.61 16.84 -12.55
CA SER A 511 -30.09 16.04 -13.67
C SER A 511 -29.98 14.55 -13.36
N GLU A 512 -30.75 13.73 -14.08
CA GLU A 512 -30.81 12.30 -13.87
C GLU A 512 -31.16 11.57 -15.17
N PHE A 513 -30.57 10.38 -15.36
CA PHE A 513 -30.97 9.47 -16.42
C PHE A 513 -30.82 8.00 -15.99
N ILE A 514 -31.48 7.11 -16.74
CA ILE A 514 -31.41 5.67 -16.54
C ILE A 514 -30.61 5.05 -17.69
N SER A 515 -29.56 4.28 -17.36
CA SER A 515 -28.85 3.41 -18.29
C SER A 515 -29.37 1.99 -18.11
N ARG A 516 -30.26 1.53 -19.00
CA ARG A 516 -30.84 0.19 -18.89
C ARG A 516 -29.79 -0.86 -19.27
N GLY A 517 -29.94 -2.09 -18.80
CA GLY A 517 -29.00 -3.18 -19.09
C GLY A 517 -28.86 -3.57 -20.56
N GLU A 518 -29.79 -3.17 -21.41
CA GLU A 518 -29.70 -3.33 -22.87
C GLU A 518 -28.94 -2.16 -23.52
N ASP A 519 -28.89 -1.00 -22.87
CA ASP A 519 -28.26 0.23 -23.34
C ASP A 519 -26.80 0.31 -22.82
N ILE A 520 -25.92 -0.51 -23.41
CA ILE A 520 -24.51 -0.66 -22.99
C ILE A 520 -23.65 0.62 -23.04
N ASN A 521 -24.19 1.72 -23.57
CA ASN A 521 -23.50 2.99 -23.74
C ASN A 521 -24.52 4.14 -23.75
N SER A 522 -24.81 4.68 -22.58
CA SER A 522 -25.80 5.73 -22.38
C SER A 522 -25.15 7.09 -22.15
N TYR A 523 -25.84 8.16 -22.54
CA TYR A 523 -25.42 9.53 -22.31
C TYR A 523 -26.53 10.30 -21.59
N SER A 524 -26.14 11.20 -20.69
CA SER A 524 -27.04 12.26 -20.24
C SER A 524 -27.37 13.21 -21.40
N ASN A 525 -28.42 13.99 -21.22
CA ASN A 525 -28.60 15.20 -22.01
C ASN A 525 -27.41 16.15 -21.78
N LYS A 526 -27.22 17.08 -22.72
CA LYS A 526 -26.22 18.14 -22.59
C LYS A 526 -26.64 19.05 -21.45
N LEU A 527 -25.72 19.38 -20.56
CA LEU A 527 -25.96 20.27 -19.42
C LEU A 527 -24.91 21.37 -19.42
N ARG A 528 -25.32 22.63 -19.35
CA ARG A 528 -24.38 23.75 -19.24
C ARG A 528 -24.20 24.10 -17.78
N LEU A 529 -23.00 23.92 -17.25
CA LEU A 529 -22.75 24.10 -15.83
C LEU A 529 -21.81 25.29 -15.61
N PRO A 530 -22.06 26.11 -14.56
CA PRO A 530 -21.10 27.12 -14.15
C PRO A 530 -19.86 26.46 -13.53
N LYS A 531 -18.78 27.24 -13.38
CA LYS A 531 -17.61 26.80 -12.60
C LYS A 531 -18.05 26.40 -11.19
N GLY A 532 -17.54 25.29 -10.68
CA GLY A 532 -17.99 24.75 -9.40
C GLY A 532 -17.59 23.31 -9.17
N THR A 533 -17.99 22.78 -8.02
CA THR A 533 -17.78 21.38 -7.63
C THR A 533 -19.10 20.64 -7.73
N TYR A 534 -19.05 19.45 -8.35
CA TYR A 534 -20.21 18.63 -8.63
C TYR A 534 -19.93 17.17 -8.31
N PHE A 535 -20.99 16.38 -8.25
CA PHE A 535 -20.93 14.96 -7.98
C PHE A 535 -21.74 14.17 -9.00
N VAL A 536 -21.24 13.03 -9.44
CA VAL A 536 -22.03 12.00 -10.11
C VAL A 536 -22.33 10.91 -9.10
N LYS A 537 -23.59 10.55 -8.94
CA LYS A 537 -24.06 9.44 -8.13
C LYS A 537 -24.53 8.32 -9.06
N ILE A 538 -24.05 7.10 -8.84
CA ILE A 538 -24.46 5.90 -9.58
C ILE A 538 -25.05 4.90 -8.59
N GLU A 539 -26.24 4.38 -8.88
CA GLU A 539 -26.91 3.37 -8.05
C GLU A 539 -27.60 2.33 -8.94
N CYS A 540 -27.84 1.13 -8.38
CA CYS A 540 -28.54 0.08 -9.09
C CYS A 540 -30.04 0.40 -9.25
N GLU A 541 -30.57 0.36 -10.48
CA GLU A 541 -32.01 0.55 -10.71
C GLU A 541 -32.82 -0.67 -10.24
N LYS A 542 -32.29 -1.88 -10.45
CA LYS A 542 -32.96 -3.16 -10.14
C LYS A 542 -31.96 -4.23 -9.71
N TRP A 543 -32.28 -4.93 -8.63
CA TRP A 543 -31.35 -5.83 -7.94
C TRP A 543 -30.85 -7.03 -8.75
N ASN A 544 -29.52 -7.20 -8.79
CA ASN A 544 -28.79 -8.36 -9.30
C ASN A 544 -27.85 -8.91 -8.22
N ASP A 545 -27.71 -10.23 -8.07
CA ASP A 545 -26.82 -10.86 -7.07
C ASP A 545 -25.33 -10.88 -7.51
N GLU A 546 -25.00 -10.25 -8.65
CA GLU A 546 -23.66 -10.19 -9.24
C GLU A 546 -23.18 -8.74 -9.40
N PRO A 547 -21.87 -8.48 -9.23
CA PRO A 547 -21.27 -7.16 -9.48
C PRO A 547 -21.60 -6.65 -10.90
N LEU A 548 -21.93 -5.36 -10.99
CA LEU A 548 -22.26 -4.67 -12.23
C LEU A 548 -21.16 -3.64 -12.57
N PRO A 549 -20.06 -4.06 -13.22
CA PRO A 549 -19.01 -3.15 -13.62
C PRO A 549 -19.44 -2.14 -14.69
N TYR A 550 -18.91 -0.93 -14.63
CA TYR A 550 -19.18 0.14 -15.57
C TYR A 550 -17.93 1.02 -15.79
N GLU A 551 -17.96 1.83 -16.84
CA GLU A 551 -17.00 2.91 -17.09
C GLU A 551 -17.79 4.22 -17.16
N LEU A 552 -17.48 5.14 -16.24
CA LEU A 552 -18.01 6.50 -16.20
C LEU A 552 -17.02 7.44 -16.90
N ASN A 553 -17.51 8.24 -17.85
CA ASN A 553 -16.74 9.27 -18.51
C ASN A 553 -17.48 10.62 -18.46
N LEU A 554 -16.73 11.68 -18.14
CA LEU A 554 -17.25 13.06 -18.13
C LEU A 554 -16.79 13.79 -19.40
N VAL A 555 -17.68 13.96 -20.37
CA VAL A 555 -17.39 14.70 -21.61
C VAL A 555 -17.66 16.17 -21.36
N TYR A 556 -16.62 16.98 -21.18
CA TYR A 556 -16.73 18.39 -20.80
C TYR A 556 -16.00 19.31 -21.78
N ASN A 557 -16.71 20.34 -22.26
CA ASN A 557 -16.14 21.37 -23.13
C ASN A 557 -16.42 22.75 -22.54
N VAL A 558 -15.38 23.57 -22.45
CA VAL A 558 -15.49 24.97 -22.01
C VAL A 558 -16.34 25.76 -22.99
N GLU A 559 -17.23 26.60 -22.47
CA GLU A 559 -18.09 27.52 -23.23
C GLU A 559 -17.92 28.96 -22.73
N GLY A 560 -18.30 29.92 -23.57
CA GLY A 560 -18.19 31.34 -23.24
C GLY A 560 -19.24 31.83 -22.24
N GLU A 561 -19.13 33.10 -21.83
CA GLU A 561 -20.05 33.75 -20.89
C GLU A 561 -21.49 33.90 -21.43
N ASN A 562 -21.66 33.86 -22.76
CA ASN A 562 -22.95 34.05 -23.42
C ASN A 562 -23.77 32.75 -23.55
N TYR A 563 -23.41 31.70 -22.83
CA TYR A 563 -24.24 30.50 -22.76
C TYR A 563 -25.12 30.53 -21.50
N GLU A 564 -26.14 29.69 -21.40
CA GLU A 564 -26.92 29.53 -20.16
C GLU A 564 -26.14 28.72 -19.09
N SER A 565 -26.72 28.54 -17.91
CA SER A 565 -26.18 27.67 -16.86
C SER A 565 -27.28 27.06 -16.00
N GLU A 566 -27.22 25.74 -15.82
CA GLU A 566 -28.15 24.92 -15.03
C GLU A 566 -27.80 24.86 -13.53
N PRO A 567 -28.82 24.69 -12.66
CA PRO A 567 -30.26 24.73 -12.97
C PRO A 567 -30.75 26.16 -13.19
N ASN A 568 -31.65 26.40 -14.15
CA ASN A 568 -32.33 27.70 -14.33
C ASN A 568 -33.86 27.59 -14.51
N ASP A 569 -34.43 26.43 -14.19
CA ASP A 569 -35.85 26.04 -14.39
C ASP A 569 -36.88 26.90 -13.65
N TYR A 570 -36.42 27.76 -12.75
CA TYR A 570 -37.24 28.58 -11.88
C TYR A 570 -36.72 30.02 -11.82
N ILE A 571 -37.65 30.95 -11.59
CA ILE A 571 -37.35 32.40 -11.58
C ILE A 571 -36.24 32.81 -10.60
N GLN A 572 -36.11 32.12 -9.45
CA GLN A 572 -35.06 32.40 -8.47
C GLN A 572 -33.66 31.97 -8.94
N ASP A 573 -33.59 31.04 -9.88
CA ASP A 573 -32.35 30.46 -10.43
C ASP A 573 -32.01 31.07 -11.82
N ALA A 574 -32.79 32.07 -12.25
CA ALA A 574 -32.71 32.66 -13.58
C ALA A 574 -31.31 33.20 -13.94
N ASN A 575 -30.86 32.91 -15.16
CA ASN A 575 -29.59 33.39 -15.67
C ASN A 575 -29.67 34.89 -16.01
N TYR A 576 -28.72 35.68 -15.52
CA TYR A 576 -28.65 37.11 -15.85
C TYR A 576 -28.12 37.32 -17.28
N ILE A 577 -28.90 38.00 -18.12
CA ILE A 577 -28.50 38.33 -19.48
C ILE A 577 -28.51 39.83 -19.73
N LYS A 578 -27.60 40.29 -20.58
CA LYS A 578 -27.50 41.70 -21.00
C LYS A 578 -28.35 41.93 -22.24
N CYS A 579 -29.07 43.06 -22.28
CA CYS A 579 -29.73 43.51 -23.51
C CYS A 579 -28.69 43.73 -24.63
N ASN A 580 -29.14 43.55 -25.88
CA ASN A 580 -28.34 43.66 -27.10
C ASN A 580 -27.14 42.69 -27.13
N THR A 581 -27.22 41.56 -26.42
CA THR A 581 -26.25 40.48 -26.44
C THR A 581 -27.00 39.18 -26.69
N GLU A 582 -26.49 38.39 -27.63
CA GLU A 582 -27.05 37.08 -27.95
C GLU A 582 -26.54 36.04 -26.95
N TYR A 583 -27.47 35.28 -26.37
CA TYR A 583 -27.19 34.17 -25.47
C TYR A 583 -27.69 32.86 -26.07
N ILE A 584 -26.95 31.77 -25.83
CA ILE A 584 -27.28 30.42 -26.30
C ILE A 584 -27.80 29.60 -25.12
N GLY A 585 -29.01 29.07 -25.27
CA GLY A 585 -29.64 28.16 -24.32
C GLY A 585 -29.91 26.77 -24.88
N ASN A 586 -30.37 25.84 -24.06
CA ASN A 586 -30.60 24.43 -24.38
C ASN A 586 -31.72 23.86 -23.51
N ILE A 587 -32.84 23.56 -24.14
CA ILE A 587 -33.90 22.79 -23.48
C ILE A 587 -33.47 21.32 -23.40
N GLN A 588 -33.30 20.79 -22.19
CA GLN A 588 -32.84 19.43 -21.94
C GLN A 588 -34.00 18.43 -21.94
N SER A 589 -35.22 18.86 -21.60
CA SER A 589 -36.41 18.01 -21.63
C SER A 589 -37.69 18.83 -21.86
N ARG A 590 -38.83 18.18 -22.09
CA ARG A 590 -40.13 18.86 -22.23
C ARG A 590 -40.58 19.61 -20.99
N ASP A 591 -40.09 19.20 -19.82
CA ASP A 591 -40.44 19.82 -18.54
C ASP A 591 -39.45 20.92 -18.15
N ASP A 592 -38.35 21.04 -18.91
CA ASP A 592 -37.34 22.08 -18.74
C ASP A 592 -37.87 23.44 -19.24
N ARG A 593 -37.57 24.48 -18.46
CA ARG A 593 -37.97 25.86 -18.71
C ARG A 593 -36.87 26.81 -18.25
N ASP A 594 -36.08 27.27 -19.20
CA ASP A 594 -35.05 28.26 -18.91
C ASP A 594 -35.63 29.62 -18.51
N TYR A 595 -35.23 30.16 -17.35
CA TYR A 595 -35.50 31.55 -16.99
C TYR A 595 -34.27 32.43 -17.17
N TYR A 596 -34.49 33.59 -17.78
CA TYR A 596 -33.52 34.67 -17.93
C TYR A 596 -33.99 35.92 -17.21
N LYS A 597 -33.06 36.59 -16.53
CA LYS A 597 -33.29 37.85 -15.83
C LYS A 597 -32.67 39.01 -16.59
N ILE A 598 -33.46 40.06 -16.81
CA ILE A 598 -33.03 41.31 -17.45
C ILE A 598 -33.34 42.52 -16.56
N ASN A 599 -32.50 43.55 -16.65
CA ASN A 599 -32.72 44.81 -15.95
C ASN A 599 -32.69 45.99 -16.94
N LEU A 600 -33.80 46.73 -17.00
CA LEU A 600 -33.96 47.89 -17.84
C LEU A 600 -33.66 49.17 -17.05
N ASN A 601 -32.59 49.86 -17.42
CA ASN A 601 -32.17 51.14 -16.80
C ASN A 601 -33.00 52.37 -17.22
N SER A 602 -33.97 52.22 -18.12
CA SER A 602 -34.87 53.27 -18.59
C SER A 602 -36.14 52.63 -19.17
N ASP A 603 -37.21 53.41 -19.33
CA ASP A 603 -38.35 53.03 -20.15
C ASP A 603 -37.84 52.64 -21.56
N SER A 604 -38.35 51.52 -22.09
CA SER A 604 -37.79 50.87 -23.29
C SER A 604 -38.85 50.19 -24.14
N LYS A 605 -38.56 50.04 -25.44
CA LYS A 605 -39.33 49.17 -26.35
C LYS A 605 -38.54 47.88 -26.54
N VAL A 606 -38.97 46.82 -25.85
CA VAL A 606 -38.24 45.55 -25.84
C VAL A 606 -38.72 44.64 -26.97
N THR A 607 -37.79 44.17 -27.80
CA THR A 607 -38.02 43.12 -28.80
C THR A 607 -37.19 41.90 -28.42
N ILE A 608 -37.79 40.71 -28.41
CA ILE A 608 -37.09 39.45 -28.16
C ILE A 608 -36.79 38.82 -29.53
N ASN A 609 -35.52 38.80 -29.93
CA ASN A 609 -35.07 37.98 -31.05
C ASN A 609 -34.80 36.57 -30.55
N PHE A 610 -35.46 35.58 -31.15
CA PHE A 610 -35.35 34.18 -30.78
C PHE A 610 -34.99 33.34 -31.99
N LYS A 611 -33.96 32.51 -31.86
CA LYS A 611 -33.47 31.61 -32.91
C LYS A 611 -33.44 30.18 -32.41
N HIS A 612 -33.72 29.23 -33.28
CA HIS A 612 -33.59 27.81 -32.99
C HIS A 612 -33.41 27.04 -34.30
N ASP A 613 -32.93 25.80 -34.21
CA ASP A 613 -32.81 24.95 -35.40
C ASP A 613 -34.18 24.54 -35.96
N GLU A 614 -34.21 24.21 -37.26
CA GLU A 614 -35.44 23.76 -37.93
C GLU A 614 -35.92 22.44 -37.32
N GLY A 615 -37.22 22.34 -37.04
CA GLY A 615 -37.80 21.13 -36.47
C GLY A 615 -39.33 21.08 -36.49
N TYR A 616 -39.89 20.07 -35.83
CA TYR A 616 -41.34 19.87 -35.71
C TYR A 616 -41.91 20.38 -34.37
N GLY A 617 -41.06 20.94 -33.52
CA GLY A 617 -41.40 21.43 -32.19
C GLY A 617 -42.10 22.79 -32.23
N LYS A 618 -42.68 23.16 -31.09
CA LYS A 618 -43.21 24.50 -30.85
C LYS A 618 -42.54 25.04 -29.60
N TRP A 619 -41.97 26.23 -29.74
CA TRP A 619 -41.37 26.98 -28.65
C TRP A 619 -42.38 27.96 -28.08
N THR A 620 -42.38 28.12 -26.76
CA THR A 620 -43.16 29.15 -26.08
C THR A 620 -42.24 30.04 -25.28
N ILE A 621 -42.34 31.35 -25.48
CA ILE A 621 -41.54 32.34 -24.78
C ILE A 621 -42.49 33.20 -23.95
N TYR A 622 -42.18 33.42 -22.68
CA TYR A 622 -42.96 34.30 -21.79
C TYR A 622 -42.11 35.48 -21.38
N LEU A 623 -42.69 36.67 -21.46
CA LEU A 623 -42.14 37.87 -20.83
C LEU A 623 -42.94 38.11 -19.55
N CYS A 624 -42.25 38.15 -18.41
CA CYS A 624 -42.84 38.27 -17.09
C CYS A 624 -42.31 39.52 -16.36
N ASP A 625 -43.13 40.06 -15.46
CA ASP A 625 -42.68 41.06 -14.49
C ASP A 625 -41.85 40.44 -13.37
N LYS A 626 -41.34 41.28 -12.46
CA LYS A 626 -40.55 40.87 -11.29
C LYS A 626 -41.27 39.92 -10.32
N ASP A 627 -42.61 39.87 -10.37
CA ASP A 627 -43.46 39.06 -9.49
C ASP A 627 -43.91 37.77 -10.22
N ASN A 628 -43.27 37.45 -11.35
CA ASN A 628 -43.56 36.31 -12.24
C ASN A 628 -44.95 36.35 -12.90
N ASN A 629 -45.60 37.52 -12.99
CA ASN A 629 -46.83 37.65 -13.74
C ASN A 629 -46.50 37.75 -15.23
N ILE A 630 -47.19 36.95 -16.05
CA ILE A 630 -47.02 36.97 -17.50
C ILE A 630 -47.53 38.30 -18.06
N ILE A 631 -46.62 39.10 -18.62
CA ILE A 631 -46.93 40.31 -19.37
C ILE A 631 -47.36 39.91 -20.78
N GLN A 632 -46.58 39.03 -21.43
CA GLN A 632 -46.88 38.56 -22.78
C GLN A 632 -46.38 37.14 -23.03
N ARG A 633 -47.10 36.40 -23.88
CA ARG A 633 -46.76 35.06 -24.33
C ARG A 633 -46.56 35.05 -25.85
N PHE A 634 -45.44 34.49 -26.29
CA PHE A 634 -45.04 34.35 -27.68
C PHE A 634 -44.87 32.88 -28.07
N LYS A 635 -44.89 32.61 -29.38
CA LYS A 635 -44.77 31.26 -29.95
C LYS A 635 -43.91 31.28 -31.21
N SER A 636 -42.93 30.37 -31.28
CA SER A 636 -42.18 30.05 -32.50
C SER A 636 -42.50 28.62 -32.92
N TYR A 637 -42.93 28.42 -34.16
CA TYR A 637 -43.09 27.09 -34.74
C TYR A 637 -41.74 26.61 -35.30
N GLY A 638 -41.53 25.30 -35.39
CA GLY A 638 -40.22 24.76 -35.74
C GLY A 638 -39.66 25.13 -37.13
N PHE A 639 -40.46 25.70 -38.04
CA PHE A 639 -39.98 26.28 -39.32
C PHE A 639 -39.58 27.76 -39.20
N GLU A 640 -39.89 28.42 -38.08
CA GLU A 640 -39.60 29.82 -37.80
C GLU A 640 -38.26 29.96 -37.06
N ILE A 641 -37.16 29.54 -37.69
CA ILE A 641 -35.81 29.41 -37.08
C ILE A 641 -35.19 30.72 -36.57
N ASN A 642 -35.75 31.88 -36.92
CA ASN A 642 -35.33 33.19 -36.45
C ASN A 642 -36.54 34.13 -36.46
N LYS A 643 -37.01 34.54 -35.29
CA LYS A 643 -38.25 35.32 -35.14
C LYS A 643 -38.11 36.40 -34.09
N ASP A 644 -38.62 37.59 -34.41
CA ASP A 644 -38.71 38.72 -33.49
C ASP A 644 -40.09 38.80 -32.86
N PHE A 645 -40.12 39.02 -31.54
CA PHE A 645 -41.34 39.20 -30.75
C PHE A 645 -41.38 40.59 -30.12
N GLY A 646 -42.45 41.35 -30.38
CA GLY A 646 -42.64 42.71 -29.86
C GLY A 646 -42.76 43.77 -30.96
N PRO A 647 -42.42 45.05 -30.67
CA PRO A 647 -41.91 45.53 -29.39
C PRO A 647 -42.97 45.55 -28.28
N VAL A 648 -42.52 45.42 -27.02
CA VAL A 648 -43.34 45.60 -25.81
C VAL A 648 -42.83 46.84 -25.06
N GLU A 649 -43.72 47.78 -24.74
CA GLU A 649 -43.37 48.97 -23.98
C GLU A 649 -43.26 48.63 -22.49
N LEU A 650 -42.05 48.68 -21.94
CA LEU A 650 -41.75 48.37 -20.54
C LEU A 650 -41.16 49.59 -19.83
N LYS A 651 -41.47 49.73 -18.54
CA LYS A 651 -40.86 50.73 -17.67
C LYS A 651 -39.45 50.31 -17.27
N SER A 652 -38.64 51.24 -16.76
CA SER A 652 -37.39 50.87 -16.10
C SER A 652 -37.66 49.89 -14.95
N GLY A 653 -36.92 48.79 -14.88
CA GLY A 653 -37.13 47.78 -13.85
C GLY A 653 -36.60 46.41 -14.24
N GLU A 654 -36.86 45.47 -13.34
CA GLU A 654 -36.48 44.06 -13.48
C GLU A 654 -37.59 43.26 -14.15
N TYR A 655 -37.20 42.42 -15.11
CA TYR A 655 -38.11 41.56 -15.87
C TYR A 655 -37.45 40.20 -16.08
N TYR A 656 -38.29 39.23 -16.42
CA TYR A 656 -37.87 37.87 -16.70
C TYR A 656 -38.37 37.42 -18.07
N VAL A 657 -37.58 36.61 -18.75
CA VAL A 657 -37.98 35.92 -19.97
C VAL A 657 -37.79 34.44 -19.74
N SER A 658 -38.85 33.64 -19.96
CA SER A 658 -38.73 32.19 -19.87
C SER A 658 -38.95 31.53 -21.23
N VAL A 659 -38.21 30.47 -21.51
CA VAL A 659 -38.28 29.69 -22.76
C VAL A 659 -38.72 28.27 -22.44
N GLU A 660 -39.65 27.75 -23.24
CA GLU A 660 -40.07 26.34 -23.21
C GLU A 660 -39.95 25.77 -24.62
N GLY A 661 -39.49 24.53 -24.74
CA GLY A 661 -39.25 23.88 -26.03
C GLY A 661 -39.61 22.39 -26.05
N ARG A 662 -39.01 21.69 -27.03
CA ARG A 662 -38.98 20.21 -27.08
C ARG A 662 -37.63 19.72 -26.57
N ASP A 663 -37.57 18.42 -26.24
CA ASP A 663 -36.39 17.74 -25.70
C ASP A 663 -35.11 17.96 -26.56
N ASP A 664 -33.97 18.13 -25.87
CA ASP A 664 -32.59 18.27 -26.34
C ASP A 664 -32.40 19.17 -27.58
N SER A 665 -32.65 20.48 -27.43
CA SER A 665 -32.51 21.45 -28.52
C SER A 665 -31.82 22.74 -28.07
N ASP A 666 -30.83 23.21 -28.84
CA ASP A 666 -30.23 24.53 -28.64
C ASP A 666 -31.13 25.63 -29.22
N TYR A 667 -31.07 26.81 -28.61
CA TYR A 667 -31.68 28.03 -29.12
C TYR A 667 -30.78 29.23 -28.80
N SER A 668 -31.09 30.36 -29.42
CA SER A 668 -30.50 31.65 -29.08
C SER A 668 -31.58 32.66 -28.72
N ILE A 669 -31.27 33.52 -27.76
CA ILE A 669 -32.12 34.62 -27.34
C ILE A 669 -31.31 35.91 -27.25
N ASN A 670 -31.86 37.00 -27.81
CA ASN A 670 -31.30 38.34 -27.69
C ASN A 670 -32.43 39.33 -27.38
N ILE A 671 -32.29 40.03 -26.26
CA ILE A 671 -33.25 41.04 -25.81
C ILE A 671 -32.81 42.40 -26.33
N LEU A 672 -33.46 42.88 -27.38
CA LEU A 672 -33.20 44.17 -27.99
C LEU A 672 -33.97 45.27 -27.23
N LYS A 673 -33.32 46.39 -26.93
CA LYS A 673 -33.86 47.50 -26.13
C LYS A 673 -33.77 48.83 -26.85
#